data_AF-A0A7J6G7A7-F1
#
_entry.id   AF-A0A7J6G7A7-F1
#
_cell.length_a   1.000
_cell.length_b   1.000
_cell.length_c   1.000
_cell.angle_alpha   90.00
_cell.angle_beta   90.00
_cell.angle_gamma   90.00
#
_symmetry.space_group_name_H-M   'P 1'
#
loop_
_entity.id
_entity.type
_entity.pdbx_description
1 polymer ?
#
loop_
_entity_poly.entity_id
_entity_poly.type
_entity_poly.pdbx_seq_one_letter_code
_entity_poly.pdbx_strand_id
1 'polypeptide(L)'
;MSSNSVHLLLFTSLLLLIISPTISQKISFRPKALVLPVTKDTATHQYIAHITQRTPPVQIKVAIDLGGEFLWVDCEKGFNSSTKKPVPCRSAQCNLAKSKSCSTNGNPSEDVCGEFPHNPFTSTSTSGDLSQDIIYIQSTNGSSPGKVVSVPKFLFTCAPTFILEGLSNGTVGVAGLGRNTIALPSLFSAAFSFPKKMAVCLSPTNGVVFFGNGPYELSPGIDVSKSLTYTPLILNPVNLIGGFQGESSSEYFIGVKSIKVDGKPVPVNTSLLSIDANGDGGTKISSVVPYTSLETSIYNSVVNAFVNALAQRNIPKVAAVAPFSACFNTKDIGFSQGGPIVPPIDFVLQSEKVVWRVSGANSMVRVSNDVLCLGFVDGGPLHFVDWGIKFTPTAIVIGGRQIEDILLQFDLASSRLAQTTSFRPKSLILPVIKDASTLQYTTIITQGTPPIQVKVIIDLGGEFLWTVCDQANRSSTYKIVRCRSAQCNLGDLKSCDTANNCMESPTNTVINLGSSDYFSQDTLSIQSSDGSNPGRLVSIPKFLFSCAPTLLLEGLASGVKGLAALGWNVLSLPLQFSAAFSFPRKFALCLSSSTSANGVVLFGDGPYMLGPGIDVSKLLTYTPLIRNPINLVGGFFGVSEPSAEYFIGVKSIKIGGKTVPVNTTLLSINKEGEGGTKISTVFPYSSLETSIHKAVVDAFVKALGNVTRVAAVAPFSACFSAKSFVSTRTGPGVPLIEFVLQSEKVVWRINGANSMVFVNKDVVCLGFVDGGPLRFVDWGIKFTRTAIVIGGHQIEDNLIQIDLAASRLAKTTPFPKALVLRVTKDTTTRQYITQITQRTPPVQAKVVLDVGGEFLWVDCEKGYKSSTKKPVPCGSPQCALSLSGACTISDNDPSDVGICSVMPNNPISSVGTSGDLFQDILYVQSTNGFNSGKQVSVPNLLFSCAPNSLLEGLSKGAVGIAGLGRNKVALPSLLASAFSFPRKFGVCLSPNSNGVVFFGKEPYVLLPGIDISTVDPFTTLETSIYKALVNAFVKALGPKVPRVKAVAPFGACFDAKHIGSTRVGPAVPQIDLVLSNDKLWSIFGDNSMVSVGNDVLCLGFVDGGPLNFVDWGIKSTPTAVVIGGHQIENNFLLFDLGASRLGFSSSLLFRQTTCSNFNFNSSAY
;
A
#
# COMPACT_ATOMS: atom_id res chain seq x y z
N MET A 1 35.87 59.34 44.24
CA MET A 1 35.16 59.01 45.51
C MET A 1 33.96 59.94 45.59
N SER A 2 32.74 59.54 45.94
CA SER A 2 32.23 58.21 46.31
C SER A 2 30.73 58.10 45.99
N SER A 3 30.29 57.02 45.34
CA SER A 3 28.87 56.68 45.19
C SER A 3 28.75 55.15 45.12
N ASN A 4 28.65 54.50 46.29
CA ASN A 4 28.84 53.06 46.39
C ASN A 4 28.01 52.43 47.53
N SER A 5 26.73 52.83 47.65
CA SER A 5 25.88 52.43 48.79
C SER A 5 24.42 52.10 48.44
N VAL A 6 23.97 52.27 47.18
CA VAL A 6 22.56 52.07 46.79
C VAL A 6 22.32 50.73 46.07
N HIS A 7 23.27 50.25 45.26
CA HIS A 7 23.07 49.03 44.46
C HIS A 7 23.07 47.72 45.26
N LEU A 8 23.64 47.69 46.47
CA LEU A 8 23.78 46.45 47.24
C LEU A 8 22.44 45.93 47.81
N LEU A 9 21.52 46.84 48.17
CA LEU A 9 20.22 46.49 48.75
C LEU A 9 19.20 45.96 47.73
N LEU A 10 19.25 46.45 46.49
CA LEU A 10 18.37 46.00 45.40
C LEU A 10 18.71 44.58 44.92
N PHE A 11 19.99 44.20 44.91
CA PHE A 11 20.41 42.85 44.51
C PHE A 11 20.05 41.78 45.56
N THR A 12 20.13 42.10 46.85
CA THR A 12 19.73 41.18 47.93
C THR A 12 18.22 40.91 47.95
N SER A 13 17.39 41.90 47.58
CA SER A 13 15.94 41.71 47.44
C SER A 13 15.59 40.70 46.34
N LEU A 14 16.33 40.73 45.21
CA LEU A 14 16.02 39.89 44.06
C LEU A 14 16.47 38.41 44.23
N LEU A 15 17.55 38.15 44.97
CA LEU A 15 17.98 36.76 45.26
C LEU A 15 17.06 36.04 46.24
N LEU A 16 16.42 36.75 47.18
CA LEU A 16 15.54 36.13 48.19
C LEU A 16 14.24 35.56 47.61
N LEU A 17 13.86 35.93 46.38
CA LEU A 17 12.75 35.30 45.65
C LEU A 17 13.11 33.96 44.99
N ILE A 18 14.40 33.59 44.96
CA ILE A 18 14.89 32.40 44.24
C ILE A 18 15.07 31.19 45.19
N ILE A 19 15.06 31.41 46.51
CA ILE A 19 15.24 30.36 47.53
C ILE A 19 13.98 30.20 48.40
N SER A 20 12.84 29.94 47.76
CA SER A 20 11.79 29.18 48.44
C SER A 20 12.29 27.76 48.68
N PRO A 21 12.09 27.14 49.86
CA PRO A 21 12.35 25.72 50.02
C PRO A 21 11.45 24.97 49.04
N THR A 22 12.04 24.11 48.21
CA THR A 22 11.28 23.26 47.29
C THR A 22 10.53 22.20 48.07
N ILE A 23 9.34 22.59 48.57
CA ILE A 23 8.28 21.64 48.91
C ILE A 23 8.15 20.74 47.69
N SER A 24 8.53 19.47 47.84
CA SER A 24 8.50 18.50 46.76
C SER A 24 7.06 18.40 46.25
N GLN A 25 6.80 19.05 45.11
CA GLN A 25 5.57 18.83 44.37
C GLN A 25 5.62 17.38 43.91
N LYS A 26 5.03 16.48 44.71
CA LYS A 26 4.75 15.11 44.33
C LYS A 26 3.98 15.17 43.02
N ILE A 27 4.68 14.91 41.91
CA ILE A 27 4.13 15.03 40.56
C ILE A 27 2.86 14.20 40.53
N SER A 28 1.72 14.88 40.38
CA SER A 28 0.41 14.27 40.50
C SER A 28 0.25 13.27 39.36
N PHE A 29 0.37 11.98 39.67
CA PHE A 29 0.30 10.90 38.69
C PHE A 29 -1.12 10.85 38.10
N ARG A 30 -1.31 11.51 36.96
CA ARG A 30 -2.50 11.38 36.13
C ARG A 30 -2.24 10.28 35.10
N PRO A 31 -3.00 9.16 35.12
CA PRO A 31 -2.82 8.09 34.16
C PRO A 31 -3.35 8.51 32.78
N LYS A 32 -2.70 8.05 31.71
CA LYS A 32 -3.13 8.32 30.32
C LYS A 32 -4.27 7.39 29.86
N ALA A 33 -4.41 6.25 30.52
CA ALA A 33 -5.48 5.28 30.32
C ALA A 33 -5.75 4.50 31.62
N LEU A 34 -6.94 3.92 31.73
CA LEU A 34 -7.38 3.03 32.81
C LEU A 34 -7.79 1.67 32.25
N VAL A 35 -7.81 0.65 33.10
CA VAL A 35 -8.24 -0.71 32.75
C VAL A 35 -9.25 -1.25 33.79
N LEU A 36 -10.27 -1.93 33.29
CA LEU A 36 -11.31 -2.61 34.06
C LEU A 36 -11.49 -4.02 33.47
N PRO A 37 -11.05 -5.08 34.18
CA PRO A 37 -11.30 -6.47 33.76
C PRO A 37 -12.79 -6.80 33.74
N VAL A 38 -13.20 -7.65 32.79
CA VAL A 38 -14.57 -8.11 32.61
C VAL A 38 -14.58 -9.63 32.47
N THR A 39 -15.52 -10.33 33.10
CA THR A 39 -15.75 -11.77 32.90
C THR A 39 -17.17 -12.01 32.43
N LYS A 40 -17.41 -13.11 31.71
CA LYS A 40 -18.77 -13.52 31.33
C LYS A 40 -19.33 -14.49 32.36
N ASP A 41 -20.47 -14.14 32.95
CA ASP A 41 -21.24 -15.04 33.80
C ASP A 41 -21.87 -16.14 32.93
N THR A 42 -21.58 -17.40 33.21
CA THR A 42 -21.97 -18.51 32.33
C THR A 42 -23.45 -18.85 32.40
N ALA A 43 -24.11 -18.58 33.52
CA ALA A 43 -25.53 -18.88 33.75
C ALA A 43 -26.47 -17.83 33.15
N THR A 44 -26.15 -16.54 33.32
CA THR A 44 -26.95 -15.41 32.83
C THR A 44 -26.47 -14.84 31.50
N HIS A 45 -25.28 -15.25 31.04
CA HIS A 45 -24.56 -14.68 29.89
C HIS A 45 -24.18 -13.20 30.03
N GLN A 46 -24.37 -12.60 31.20
CA GLN A 46 -24.05 -11.20 31.49
C GLN A 46 -22.54 -10.96 31.52
N TYR A 47 -22.11 -9.79 31.06
CA TYR A 47 -20.75 -9.33 31.24
C TYR A 47 -20.63 -8.59 32.55
N ILE A 48 -19.69 -9.00 33.39
CA ILE A 48 -19.53 -8.56 34.77
C ILE A 48 -18.16 -7.93 34.95
N ALA A 49 -18.11 -6.81 35.66
CA ALA A 49 -16.86 -6.25 36.17
C ALA A 49 -16.86 -6.18 37.70
N HIS A 50 -15.65 -6.08 38.27
CA HIS A 50 -15.47 -5.75 39.67
C HIS A 50 -14.88 -4.34 39.77
N ILE A 51 -15.62 -3.40 40.37
CA ILE A 51 -15.11 -2.05 40.70
C ILE A 51 -14.86 -1.97 42.19
N THR A 52 -13.94 -1.12 42.63
CA THR A 52 -13.73 -0.87 44.07
C THR A 52 -14.26 0.52 44.41
N GLN A 53 -15.07 0.63 45.45
CA GLN A 53 -15.75 1.88 45.87
C GLN A 53 -15.67 2.02 47.41
N ARG A 54 -16.16 3.14 47.95
CA ARG A 54 -16.40 3.37 49.40
C ARG A 54 -15.14 3.63 50.23
N THR A 55 -15.33 4.13 51.46
CA THR A 55 -14.27 4.22 52.49
C THR A 55 -14.75 3.56 53.80
N PRO A 56 -14.18 2.41 54.23
CA PRO A 56 -13.04 1.70 53.61
C PRO A 56 -13.35 1.12 52.22
N PRO A 57 -12.33 0.84 51.39
CA PRO A 57 -12.54 0.32 50.03
C PRO A 57 -13.16 -1.08 50.02
N VAL A 58 -14.25 -1.25 49.27
CA VAL A 58 -14.96 -2.51 49.07
C VAL A 58 -15.02 -2.82 47.58
N GLN A 59 -14.67 -4.04 47.18
CA GLN A 59 -14.81 -4.52 45.81
C GLN A 59 -16.25 -5.03 45.59
N ILE A 60 -16.97 -4.43 44.63
CA ILE A 60 -18.36 -4.75 44.30
C ILE A 60 -18.46 -5.34 42.88
N LYS A 61 -19.38 -6.29 42.70
CA LYS A 61 -19.68 -6.94 41.42
C LYS A 61 -20.80 -6.15 40.71
N VAL A 62 -20.58 -5.72 39.47
CA VAL A 62 -21.55 -4.96 38.66
C VAL A 62 -21.65 -5.52 37.25
N ALA A 63 -22.84 -5.50 36.64
CA ALA A 63 -23.01 -5.84 35.24
C ALA A 63 -22.60 -4.68 34.31
N ILE A 64 -22.10 -4.99 33.12
CA ILE A 64 -21.66 -4.03 32.11
C ILE A 64 -22.78 -3.79 31.10
N ASP A 65 -23.26 -2.56 31.02
CA ASP A 65 -24.19 -2.11 30.00
C ASP A 65 -23.53 -1.08 29.08
N LEU A 66 -23.38 -1.43 27.79
CA LEU A 66 -22.88 -0.53 26.75
C LEU A 66 -23.83 0.64 26.44
N GLY A 67 -25.14 0.48 26.65
CA GLY A 67 -26.13 1.55 26.47
C GLY A 67 -26.33 2.42 27.71
N GLY A 68 -26.14 1.82 28.88
CA GLY A 68 -26.51 2.37 30.19
C GLY A 68 -25.90 3.73 30.52
N GLU A 69 -26.70 4.57 31.17
CA GLU A 69 -26.41 6.00 31.32
C GLU A 69 -25.40 6.34 32.42
N PHE A 70 -25.37 5.57 33.51
CA PHE A 70 -24.55 5.84 34.68
C PHE A 70 -24.24 4.56 35.46
N LEU A 71 -23.33 4.66 36.44
CA LEU A 71 -23.23 3.65 37.49
C LEU A 71 -24.44 3.78 38.41
N TRP A 72 -25.15 2.68 38.66
CA TRP A 72 -26.08 2.58 39.78
C TRP A 72 -25.82 1.32 40.59
N VAL A 73 -26.06 1.39 41.90
CA VAL A 73 -25.82 0.29 42.85
C VAL A 73 -26.85 0.27 43.97
N ASP A 74 -27.11 -0.92 44.55
CA ASP A 74 -27.92 -1.07 45.76
C ASP A 74 -27.29 -0.27 46.92
N CYS A 75 -28.10 0.62 47.49
CA CYS A 75 -27.75 1.41 48.67
C CYS A 75 -28.59 1.09 49.92
N GLU A 76 -29.62 0.23 49.82
CA GLU A 76 -30.44 -0.20 50.95
C GLU A 76 -29.70 -1.24 51.79
N LYS A 77 -29.06 -2.22 51.14
CA LYS A 77 -28.45 -3.37 51.83
C LYS A 77 -26.93 -3.26 51.86
N GLY A 78 -26.40 -2.98 53.06
CA GLY A 78 -24.96 -3.07 53.33
C GLY A 78 -24.10 -1.98 52.67
N PHE A 79 -24.68 -0.83 52.29
CA PHE A 79 -23.90 0.32 51.83
C PHE A 79 -23.37 1.14 53.02
N ASN A 80 -22.21 0.73 53.56
CA ASN A 80 -21.46 1.51 54.55
C ASN A 80 -20.27 2.21 53.87
N SER A 81 -20.18 3.53 54.00
CA SER A 81 -19.07 4.35 53.50
C SER A 81 -19.01 5.69 54.23
N SER A 82 -17.83 6.03 54.77
CA SER A 82 -17.57 7.32 55.42
C SER A 82 -17.38 8.50 54.44
N THR A 83 -17.31 8.22 53.13
CA THR A 83 -17.11 9.22 52.07
C THR A 83 -18.32 9.42 51.15
N LYS A 84 -19.37 8.60 51.27
CA LYS A 84 -20.64 8.80 50.55
C LYS A 84 -21.27 10.13 50.99
N LYS A 85 -21.73 10.93 50.01
CA LYS A 85 -22.59 12.09 50.24
C LYS A 85 -23.72 12.10 49.20
N PRO A 86 -24.96 12.48 49.57
CA PRO A 86 -25.99 12.78 48.58
C PRO A 86 -25.55 13.96 47.71
N VAL A 87 -26.14 14.08 46.52
CA VAL A 87 -25.99 15.25 45.65
C VAL A 87 -27.19 16.17 45.85
N PRO A 88 -27.02 17.39 46.37
CA PRO A 88 -28.13 18.32 46.56
C PRO A 88 -28.76 18.73 45.23
N CYS A 89 -30.07 18.96 45.24
CA CYS A 89 -30.80 19.52 44.10
C CYS A 89 -30.20 20.85 43.60
N ARG A 90 -30.32 21.10 42.29
CA ARG A 90 -29.81 22.29 41.57
C ARG A 90 -28.28 22.50 41.63
N SER A 91 -27.53 21.61 42.29
CA SER A 91 -26.07 21.64 42.33
C SER A 91 -25.46 21.42 40.93
N ALA A 92 -24.20 21.83 40.74
CA ALA A 92 -23.48 21.62 39.49
C ALA A 92 -23.38 20.12 39.10
N GLN A 93 -23.33 19.23 40.09
CA GLN A 93 -23.37 17.78 39.91
C GLN A 93 -24.74 17.28 39.42
N CYS A 94 -25.83 17.80 40.00
CA CYS A 94 -27.19 17.48 39.56
C CYS A 94 -27.42 17.97 38.11
N ASN A 95 -26.99 19.20 37.81
CA ASN A 95 -27.06 19.78 36.46
C ASN A 95 -26.17 19.03 35.44
N LEU A 96 -25.07 18.41 35.88
CA LEU A 96 -24.21 17.56 35.05
C LEU A 96 -24.84 16.20 34.74
N ALA A 97 -25.60 15.63 35.69
CA ALA A 97 -26.39 14.42 35.49
C ALA A 97 -27.57 14.66 34.52
N LYS A 98 -28.10 15.90 34.52
CA LYS A 98 -29.30 16.38 33.80
C LYS A 98 -30.64 15.97 34.43
N SER A 99 -30.62 15.43 35.65
CA SER A 99 -31.80 15.22 36.47
C SER A 99 -32.83 16.35 36.37
N LYS A 100 -34.10 15.94 36.27
CA LYS A 100 -35.29 16.77 36.45
C LYS A 100 -36.08 16.36 37.70
N SER A 101 -35.50 15.53 38.56
CA SER A 101 -36.15 14.94 39.74
C SER A 101 -35.47 15.39 41.03
N CYS A 102 -36.28 15.68 42.05
CA CYS A 102 -35.82 16.08 43.37
C CYS A 102 -36.68 15.37 44.43
N SER A 103 -36.04 14.59 45.29
CA SER A 103 -36.68 13.98 46.45
C SER A 103 -36.82 15.04 47.54
N THR A 104 -38.05 15.44 47.86
CA THR A 104 -38.36 16.58 48.73
C THR A 104 -38.61 16.15 50.17
N ASN A 105 -37.67 16.47 51.07
CA ASN A 105 -37.71 16.06 52.48
C ASN A 105 -38.38 17.09 53.41
N GLY A 106 -39.15 18.04 52.85
CA GLY A 106 -39.79 19.13 53.58
C GLY A 106 -38.87 20.33 53.90
N ASN A 107 -37.55 20.15 53.84
CA ASN A 107 -36.56 21.22 53.90
C ASN A 107 -35.81 21.36 52.55
N PRO A 108 -35.97 22.48 51.81
CA PRO A 108 -35.32 22.69 50.51
C PRO A 108 -33.78 22.67 50.51
N SER A 109 -33.13 22.70 51.68
CA SER A 109 -31.68 22.54 51.82
C SER A 109 -31.22 21.07 51.98
N GLU A 110 -32.17 20.15 52.11
CA GLU A 110 -31.99 18.69 52.24
C GLU A 110 -32.58 17.91 51.04
N ASP A 111 -33.08 18.61 50.02
CA ASP A 111 -33.62 18.00 48.79
C ASP A 111 -32.50 17.30 47.99
N VAL A 112 -32.69 16.00 47.74
CA VAL A 112 -31.69 15.16 47.04
C VAL A 112 -32.04 15.05 45.56
N CYS A 113 -31.02 15.23 44.71
CA CYS A 113 -31.13 15.08 43.26
C CYS A 113 -31.46 13.62 42.92
N GLY A 114 -32.58 13.37 42.24
CA GLY A 114 -33.00 12.02 41.86
C GLY A 114 -32.62 11.66 40.43
N GLU A 115 -32.27 10.41 40.17
CA GLU A 115 -32.12 9.84 38.83
C GLU A 115 -32.94 8.54 38.71
N PHE A 116 -33.11 8.03 37.50
CA PHE A 116 -33.92 6.83 37.24
C PHE A 116 -33.05 5.62 36.87
N PRO A 117 -32.52 4.86 37.84
CA PRO A 117 -31.77 3.64 37.56
C PRO A 117 -32.67 2.63 36.83
N HIS A 118 -32.10 2.05 35.76
CA HIS A 118 -32.75 1.06 34.90
C HIS A 118 -31.96 -0.25 34.92
N ASN A 119 -32.65 -1.36 35.13
CA ASN A 119 -32.13 -2.71 34.91
C ASN A 119 -32.55 -3.18 33.50
N PRO A 120 -31.61 -3.28 32.55
CA PRO A 120 -31.92 -3.62 31.16
C PRO A 120 -32.16 -5.12 30.94
N PHE A 121 -31.97 -5.96 31.97
CA PHE A 121 -32.20 -7.41 31.92
C PHE A 121 -33.63 -7.79 32.32
N THR A 122 -34.31 -6.96 33.13
CA THR A 122 -35.72 -7.11 33.52
C THR A 122 -36.62 -5.99 32.97
N SER A 123 -36.04 -5.04 32.22
CA SER A 123 -36.68 -3.79 31.76
C SER A 123 -37.26 -2.92 32.89
N THR A 124 -36.81 -3.12 34.13
CA THR A 124 -37.33 -2.41 35.31
C THR A 124 -36.64 -1.06 35.49
N SER A 125 -37.41 0.01 35.71
CA SER A 125 -36.89 1.31 36.16
C SER A 125 -37.55 1.72 37.48
N THR A 126 -36.84 2.51 38.27
CA THR A 126 -37.37 3.12 39.50
C THR A 126 -36.68 4.46 39.77
N SER A 127 -37.02 5.16 40.86
CA SER A 127 -36.30 6.38 41.27
C SER A 127 -35.18 6.03 42.25
N GLY A 128 -34.07 6.78 42.21
CA GLY A 128 -32.92 6.57 43.08
C GLY A 128 -32.12 7.85 43.32
N ASP A 129 -31.51 7.96 44.50
CA ASP A 129 -30.77 9.16 44.92
C ASP A 129 -29.40 9.26 44.23
N LEU A 130 -29.15 10.36 43.52
CA LEU A 130 -27.83 10.67 42.99
C LEU A 130 -26.86 10.93 44.15
N SER A 131 -25.78 10.17 44.18
CA SER A 131 -24.77 10.17 45.23
C SER A 131 -23.38 10.44 44.65
N GLN A 132 -22.47 10.92 45.50
CA GLN A 132 -21.04 10.96 45.23
C GLN A 132 -20.29 10.16 46.31
N ASP A 133 -19.32 9.34 45.90
CA ASP A 133 -18.41 8.61 46.81
C ASP A 133 -17.07 8.40 46.08
N ILE A 134 -16.08 7.83 46.77
CA ILE A 134 -14.81 7.44 46.16
C ILE A 134 -14.97 6.14 45.35
N ILE A 135 -14.47 6.14 44.12
CA ILE A 135 -14.21 4.95 43.32
C ILE A 135 -12.69 4.79 43.13
N TYR A 136 -12.23 3.55 43.03
CA TYR A 136 -10.86 3.16 42.75
C TYR A 136 -10.82 2.28 41.49
N ILE A 137 -9.87 2.57 40.61
CA ILE A 137 -9.70 1.90 39.32
C ILE A 137 -8.21 1.84 38.96
N GLN A 138 -7.82 0.83 38.19
CA GLN A 138 -6.42 0.60 37.86
C GLN A 138 -6.01 1.41 36.62
N SER A 139 -4.89 2.13 36.70
CA SER A 139 -4.24 2.71 35.52
C SER A 139 -3.68 1.62 34.60
N THR A 140 -3.36 1.97 33.35
CA THR A 140 -2.65 1.06 32.42
C THR A 140 -1.68 1.83 31.53
N ASN A 141 -0.66 1.14 31.02
CA ASN A 141 0.20 1.59 29.93
C ASN A 141 -0.33 1.19 28.53
N GLY A 142 -1.39 0.37 28.48
CA GLY A 142 -1.94 -0.22 27.26
C GLY A 142 -1.77 -1.74 27.17
N SER A 143 -0.77 -2.30 27.88
CA SER A 143 -0.41 -3.73 27.86
C SER A 143 -0.60 -4.42 29.22
N SER A 144 -0.53 -3.66 30.32
CA SER A 144 -0.44 -4.20 31.68
C SER A 144 -1.15 -3.31 32.71
N PRO A 145 -1.82 -3.88 33.72
CA PRO A 145 -2.41 -3.11 34.79
C PRO A 145 -1.32 -2.45 35.67
N GLY A 146 -1.43 -1.15 35.87
CA GLY A 146 -0.48 -0.33 36.63
C GLY A 146 -0.97 0.01 38.04
N LYS A 147 -0.60 1.21 38.52
CA LYS A 147 -0.99 1.71 39.84
C LYS A 147 -2.50 1.95 39.94
N VAL A 148 -3.10 1.64 41.08
CA VAL A 148 -4.49 2.03 41.41
C VAL A 148 -4.59 3.54 41.63
N VAL A 149 -5.59 4.16 41.04
CA VAL A 149 -5.95 5.58 41.18
C VAL A 149 -7.40 5.70 41.68
N SER A 150 -7.78 6.88 42.18
CA SER A 150 -9.12 7.11 42.72
C SER A 150 -9.75 8.41 42.22
N VAL A 151 -11.09 8.42 42.15
CA VAL A 151 -11.90 9.63 41.92
C VAL A 151 -12.75 9.84 43.18
N PRO A 152 -12.40 10.79 44.08
CA PRO A 152 -13.05 10.93 45.41
C PRO A 152 -14.49 11.46 45.43
N LYS A 153 -15.01 11.89 44.28
CA LYS A 153 -16.38 12.42 44.10
C LYS A 153 -16.98 11.85 42.81
N PHE A 154 -16.90 10.53 42.65
CA PHE A 154 -17.47 9.84 41.50
C PHE A 154 -18.99 9.81 41.65
N LEU A 155 -19.71 10.24 40.62
CA LEU A 155 -21.18 10.28 40.61
C LEU A 155 -21.76 8.91 40.26
N PHE A 156 -22.76 8.48 41.02
CA PHE A 156 -23.48 7.22 40.82
C PHE A 156 -24.86 7.33 41.48
N THR A 157 -25.81 6.52 41.04
CA THR A 157 -27.17 6.53 41.59
C THR A 157 -27.37 5.39 42.58
N CYS A 158 -27.94 5.71 43.75
CA CYS A 158 -28.39 4.73 44.72
C CYS A 158 -29.73 4.14 44.29
N ALA A 159 -29.79 2.81 44.12
CA ALA A 159 -30.99 2.09 43.72
C ALA A 159 -31.53 1.23 44.89
N PRO A 160 -32.83 0.92 44.92
CA PRO A 160 -33.43 0.01 45.89
C PRO A 160 -33.13 -1.47 45.56
N THR A 161 -33.19 -2.36 46.54
CA THR A 161 -32.77 -3.78 46.41
C THR A 161 -33.48 -4.50 45.25
N PHE A 162 -34.78 -4.25 45.05
CA PHE A 162 -35.61 -5.06 44.15
C PHE A 162 -35.16 -4.95 42.68
N ILE A 163 -34.55 -3.84 42.28
CA ILE A 163 -34.07 -3.65 40.90
C ILE A 163 -32.82 -4.49 40.57
N LEU A 164 -32.27 -5.25 41.54
CA LEU A 164 -31.25 -6.27 41.30
C LEU A 164 -31.79 -7.58 40.70
N GLU A 165 -33.12 -7.73 40.55
CA GLU A 165 -33.71 -8.93 39.97
C GLU A 165 -33.13 -9.26 38.57
N GLY A 166 -32.96 -10.53 38.26
CA GLY A 166 -32.36 -10.98 36.99
C GLY A 166 -30.85 -10.73 36.83
N LEU A 167 -30.17 -9.97 37.71
CA LEU A 167 -28.71 -9.84 37.68
C LEU A 167 -28.01 -11.12 38.18
N SER A 168 -26.82 -11.39 37.66
CA SER A 168 -26.05 -12.58 38.05
C SER A 168 -25.70 -12.59 39.55
N ASN A 169 -25.61 -13.78 40.16
CA ASN A 169 -25.49 -13.93 41.61
C ASN A 169 -24.40 -13.04 42.26
N GLY A 170 -24.74 -12.31 43.32
CA GLY A 170 -23.86 -11.39 44.02
C GLY A 170 -23.58 -10.05 43.31
N THR A 171 -24.24 -9.77 42.18
CA THR A 171 -24.16 -8.47 41.50
C THR A 171 -25.02 -7.44 42.24
N VAL A 172 -24.48 -6.25 42.49
CA VAL A 172 -25.13 -5.20 43.31
C VAL A 172 -25.41 -3.92 42.51
N GLY A 173 -25.39 -3.99 41.18
CA GLY A 173 -25.62 -2.82 40.31
C GLY A 173 -25.22 -3.01 38.86
N VAL A 174 -25.38 -1.95 38.06
CA VAL A 174 -25.00 -1.89 36.64
C VAL A 174 -24.09 -0.68 36.42
N ALA A 175 -23.00 -0.89 35.67
CA ALA A 175 -22.06 0.15 35.27
C ALA A 175 -22.33 0.57 33.81
N GLY A 176 -23.05 1.69 33.65
CA GLY A 176 -23.34 2.29 32.35
C GLY A 176 -22.10 2.86 31.65
N LEU A 177 -21.87 2.41 30.41
CA LEU A 177 -20.80 2.84 29.52
C LEU A 177 -21.30 3.72 28.34
N GLY A 178 -22.56 4.13 28.38
CA GLY A 178 -23.24 4.90 27.33
C GLY A 178 -22.74 6.35 27.18
N ARG A 179 -23.46 7.13 26.38
CA ARG A 179 -23.02 8.46 25.91
C ARG A 179 -23.25 9.60 26.91
N ASN A 180 -24.05 9.35 27.95
CA ASN A 180 -24.47 10.30 28.98
C ASN A 180 -23.27 10.98 29.69
N THR A 181 -23.48 12.19 30.21
CA THR A 181 -22.47 13.01 30.90
C THR A 181 -21.96 12.43 32.21
N ILE A 182 -22.72 11.56 32.89
CA ILE A 182 -22.31 10.86 34.12
C ILE A 182 -21.99 9.35 33.93
N ALA A 183 -21.92 8.87 32.69
CA ALA A 183 -21.42 7.53 32.38
C ALA A 183 -19.93 7.36 32.74
N LEU A 184 -19.47 6.13 33.00
CA LEU A 184 -18.07 5.82 33.34
C LEU A 184 -17.04 6.46 32.37
N PRO A 185 -17.19 6.36 31.03
CA PRO A 185 -16.24 6.97 30.09
C PRO A 185 -16.17 8.49 30.20
N SER A 186 -17.29 9.16 30.52
CA SER A 186 -17.36 10.60 30.72
C SER A 186 -16.65 11.02 32.01
N LEU A 187 -17.00 10.38 33.13
CA LEU A 187 -16.46 10.73 34.45
C LEU A 187 -14.96 10.45 34.57
N PHE A 188 -14.47 9.31 34.06
CA PHE A 188 -13.03 9.02 34.07
C PHE A 188 -12.22 9.94 33.14
N SER A 189 -12.75 10.25 31.95
CA SER A 189 -12.13 11.20 31.02
C SER A 189 -11.98 12.59 31.66
N ALA A 190 -13.03 13.08 32.32
CA ALA A 190 -13.00 14.35 33.04
C ALA A 190 -12.02 14.32 34.23
N ALA A 191 -12.10 13.29 35.09
CA ALA A 191 -11.32 13.21 36.32
C ALA A 191 -9.79 13.11 36.10
N PHE A 192 -9.36 12.42 35.04
CA PHE A 192 -7.93 12.22 34.74
C PHE A 192 -7.41 13.03 33.54
N SER A 193 -8.29 13.79 32.87
CA SER A 193 -7.95 14.68 31.74
C SER A 193 -7.41 13.97 30.48
N PHE A 194 -7.84 12.73 30.23
CA PHE A 194 -7.58 12.03 28.96
C PHE A 194 -8.78 12.11 28.00
N PRO A 195 -8.62 11.93 26.68
CA PRO A 195 -9.71 12.06 25.71
C PRO A 195 -10.91 11.15 25.99
N LYS A 196 -12.14 11.63 25.76
CA LYS A 196 -13.39 10.86 25.97
C LYS A 196 -13.53 9.73 24.95
N LYS A 197 -12.81 8.64 25.22
CA LYS A 197 -12.75 7.40 24.42
C LYS A 197 -12.70 6.20 25.36
N MET A 198 -13.21 5.07 24.89
CA MET A 198 -12.99 3.76 25.52
C MET A 198 -12.73 2.70 24.45
N ALA A 199 -12.12 1.59 24.84
CA ALA A 199 -12.06 0.38 24.03
C ALA A 199 -12.54 -0.83 24.82
N VAL A 200 -13.41 -1.63 24.23
CA VAL A 200 -14.06 -2.78 24.86
C VAL A 200 -13.66 -4.02 24.07
N CYS A 201 -13.13 -5.03 24.75
CA CYS A 201 -12.88 -6.35 24.19
C CYS A 201 -13.53 -7.38 25.11
N LEU A 202 -14.76 -7.79 24.79
CA LEU A 202 -15.46 -8.83 25.55
C LEU A 202 -14.95 -10.20 25.11
N SER A 203 -15.06 -11.22 25.98
CA SER A 203 -14.63 -12.58 25.66
C SER A 203 -15.50 -13.57 26.41
N PRO A 204 -15.72 -14.80 25.91
CA PRO A 204 -16.37 -15.87 26.67
C PRO A 204 -15.56 -16.34 27.89
N THR A 205 -14.35 -15.81 28.13
CA THR A 205 -13.56 -16.06 29.34
C THR A 205 -13.23 -14.76 30.08
N ASN A 206 -12.15 -14.07 29.71
CA ASN A 206 -11.66 -12.84 30.33
C ASN A 206 -11.60 -11.72 29.29
N GLY A 207 -12.54 -10.80 29.36
CA GLY A 207 -12.56 -9.55 28.60
C GLY A 207 -11.98 -8.37 29.38
N VAL A 208 -11.99 -7.20 28.75
CA VAL A 208 -11.41 -5.97 29.30
C VAL A 208 -12.07 -4.73 28.71
N VAL A 209 -12.25 -3.69 29.54
CA VAL A 209 -12.56 -2.32 29.13
C VAL A 209 -11.38 -1.42 29.44
N PHE A 210 -10.91 -0.68 28.44
CA PHE A 210 -9.94 0.38 28.55
C PHE A 210 -10.63 1.74 28.48
N PHE A 211 -10.29 2.67 29.37
CA PHE A 211 -10.73 4.07 29.27
C PHE A 211 -9.54 4.95 28.88
N GLY A 212 -9.71 5.79 27.86
CA GLY A 212 -8.66 6.64 27.29
C GLY A 212 -8.07 6.12 25.98
N ASN A 213 -6.90 6.63 25.63
CA ASN A 213 -6.20 6.30 24.37
C ASN A 213 -5.48 4.93 24.45
N GLY A 214 -5.18 4.37 23.28
CA GLY A 214 -4.27 3.23 23.14
C GLY A 214 -2.80 3.58 23.40
N PRO A 215 -1.86 2.62 23.25
CA PRO A 215 -2.02 1.32 22.60
C PRO A 215 -2.96 0.36 23.34
N TYR A 216 -3.45 -0.66 22.64
CA TYR A 216 -4.25 -1.75 23.23
C TYR A 216 -3.52 -3.07 22.96
N GLU A 217 -2.54 -3.39 23.80
CA GLU A 217 -1.66 -4.54 23.63
C GLU A 217 -2.27 -5.79 24.27
N LEU A 218 -2.75 -6.70 23.42
CA LEU A 218 -3.28 -8.00 23.82
C LEU A 218 -2.21 -9.08 23.65
N SER A 219 -2.27 -10.16 24.44
CA SER A 219 -1.29 -11.26 24.38
C SER A 219 -1.16 -11.82 22.94
N PRO A 220 0.05 -12.04 22.40
CA PRO A 220 1.36 -12.04 23.05
C PRO A 220 2.13 -10.70 22.98
N GLY A 221 1.45 -9.55 23.04
CA GLY A 221 2.07 -8.22 22.93
C GLY A 221 1.75 -7.50 21.61
N ILE A 222 0.55 -7.73 21.06
CA ILE A 222 0.07 -7.16 19.80
C ILE A 222 -0.81 -5.95 20.11
N ASP A 223 -0.33 -4.76 19.78
CA ASP A 223 -1.14 -3.53 19.79
C ASP A 223 -2.22 -3.58 18.69
N VAL A 224 -3.43 -3.97 19.05
CA VAL A 224 -4.53 -4.14 18.10
C VAL A 224 -5.12 -2.80 17.64
N SER A 225 -4.77 -1.66 18.26
CA SER A 225 -5.26 -0.35 17.82
C SER A 225 -4.81 0.01 16.39
N LYS A 226 -3.72 -0.61 15.92
CA LYS A 226 -3.19 -0.50 14.55
C LYS A 226 -4.03 -1.25 13.50
N SER A 227 -4.99 -2.10 13.91
CA SER A 227 -5.85 -2.90 13.01
C SER A 227 -7.31 -2.41 12.95
N LEU A 228 -7.58 -1.19 13.43
CA LEU A 228 -8.92 -0.62 13.57
C LEU A 228 -9.48 -0.06 12.26
N THR A 229 -10.72 -0.44 11.94
CA THR A 229 -11.53 0.14 10.86
C THR A 229 -12.70 0.92 11.44
N TYR A 230 -12.93 2.15 10.95
CA TYR A 230 -13.84 3.13 11.56
C TYR A 230 -15.18 3.27 10.80
N THR A 231 -16.24 3.56 11.55
CA THR A 231 -17.58 3.95 11.08
C THR A 231 -18.13 5.08 11.96
N PRO A 232 -18.99 5.99 11.46
CA PRO A 232 -19.66 6.98 12.31
C PRO A 232 -20.55 6.34 13.38
N LEU A 233 -20.57 6.94 14.59
CA LEU A 233 -21.59 6.67 15.60
C LEU A 233 -22.80 7.56 15.31
N ILE A 234 -23.94 6.93 15.02
CA ILE A 234 -25.21 7.63 14.81
C ILE A 234 -25.83 7.95 16.18
N LEU A 235 -26.53 9.08 16.29
CA LEU A 235 -27.39 9.38 17.44
C LEU A 235 -28.83 9.03 17.07
N ASN A 236 -29.51 8.23 17.89
CA ASN A 236 -30.95 8.09 17.81
C ASN A 236 -31.58 9.32 18.48
N PRO A 237 -32.41 10.12 17.79
CA PRO A 237 -32.94 11.37 18.33
C PRO A 237 -33.86 11.17 19.54
N VAL A 238 -34.42 9.98 19.74
CA VAL A 238 -35.36 9.64 20.81
C VAL A 238 -34.72 8.67 21.81
N ASN A 239 -34.85 8.97 23.10
CA ASN A 239 -34.57 8.03 24.17
C ASN A 239 -35.80 7.13 24.38
N LEU A 240 -35.59 5.83 24.21
CA LEU A 240 -36.63 4.81 24.20
C LEU A 240 -36.69 4.03 25.53
N ILE A 241 -35.87 4.42 26.51
CA ILE A 241 -35.71 3.76 27.81
C ILE A 241 -35.67 4.82 28.92
N GLY A 242 -36.71 4.89 29.76
CA GLY A 242 -36.72 5.60 31.05
C GLY A 242 -36.60 7.14 31.06
N GLY A 243 -36.16 7.76 29.97
CA GLY A 243 -35.91 9.20 29.88
C GLY A 243 -37.16 10.07 29.74
N PHE A 244 -36.96 11.38 29.83
CA PHE A 244 -38.01 12.37 29.63
C PHE A 244 -38.24 12.64 28.13
N GLN A 245 -39.48 12.97 27.77
CA GLN A 245 -39.86 13.26 26.38
C GLN A 245 -38.97 14.36 25.76
N GLY A 246 -38.39 14.06 24.59
CA GLY A 246 -37.49 14.95 23.86
C GLY A 246 -35.99 14.76 24.14
N GLU A 247 -35.60 13.80 24.99
CA GLU A 247 -34.20 13.38 25.13
C GLU A 247 -33.78 12.39 24.04
N SER A 248 -32.48 12.34 23.71
CA SER A 248 -31.89 11.44 22.72
C SER A 248 -31.17 10.26 23.38
N SER A 249 -31.16 9.10 22.71
CA SER A 249 -30.63 7.86 23.28
C SER A 249 -29.14 7.94 23.69
N SER A 250 -28.85 7.34 24.84
CA SER A 250 -27.50 7.10 25.35
C SER A 250 -26.74 5.99 24.60
N GLU A 251 -27.43 5.18 23.80
CA GLU A 251 -26.90 3.96 23.18
C GLU A 251 -26.00 4.21 21.94
N TYR A 252 -25.33 3.14 21.52
CA TYR A 252 -24.38 3.14 20.40
C TYR A 252 -24.98 2.58 19.12
N PHE A 253 -25.42 3.47 18.22
CA PHE A 253 -25.92 3.14 16.89
C PHE A 253 -24.84 3.28 15.80
N ILE A 254 -24.93 2.45 14.76
CA ILE A 254 -24.06 2.49 13.56
C ILE A 254 -24.88 2.41 12.27
N GLY A 255 -24.37 3.00 11.19
CA GLY A 255 -25.05 3.04 9.89
C GLY A 255 -24.79 1.80 9.04
N VAL A 256 -25.57 0.73 9.23
CA VAL A 256 -25.66 -0.39 8.28
C VAL A 256 -26.43 0.07 7.03
N LYS A 257 -25.99 -0.36 5.85
CA LYS A 257 -26.60 -0.02 4.55
C LYS A 257 -27.03 -1.22 3.72
N SER A 258 -26.39 -2.37 3.90
CA SER A 258 -26.87 -3.65 3.37
C SER A 258 -26.29 -4.82 4.17
N ILE A 259 -26.85 -6.01 4.01
CA ILE A 259 -26.34 -7.25 4.60
C ILE A 259 -25.92 -8.18 3.46
N LYS A 260 -24.80 -8.88 3.62
CA LYS A 260 -24.33 -9.92 2.70
C LYS A 260 -24.08 -11.23 3.44
N VAL A 261 -24.37 -12.34 2.78
CA VAL A 261 -24.06 -13.70 3.26
C VAL A 261 -23.26 -14.41 2.18
N ASP A 262 -22.09 -14.95 2.55
CA ASP A 262 -21.12 -15.51 1.60
C ASP A 262 -20.71 -14.50 0.48
N GLY A 263 -20.72 -13.21 0.81
CA GLY A 263 -20.48 -12.10 -0.13
C GLY A 263 -21.67 -11.74 -1.03
N LYS A 264 -22.74 -12.54 -1.06
CA LYS A 264 -23.96 -12.30 -1.85
C LYS A 264 -24.89 -11.33 -1.09
N PRO A 265 -25.45 -10.27 -1.71
CA PRO A 265 -26.44 -9.39 -1.06
C PRO A 265 -27.68 -10.15 -0.60
N VAL A 266 -28.18 -9.80 0.59
CA VAL A 266 -29.43 -10.30 1.15
C VAL A 266 -30.54 -9.25 0.90
N PRO A 267 -31.70 -9.63 0.33
CA PRO A 267 -32.82 -8.70 0.17
C PRO A 267 -33.45 -8.39 1.53
N VAL A 268 -33.39 -7.13 1.94
CA VAL A 268 -33.97 -6.60 3.18
C VAL A 268 -34.60 -5.23 2.93
N ASN A 269 -35.59 -4.84 3.72
CA ASN A 269 -36.17 -3.50 3.66
C ASN A 269 -35.14 -2.48 4.20
N THR A 270 -34.54 -1.69 3.30
CA THR A 270 -33.46 -0.74 3.64
C THR A 270 -33.91 0.43 4.49
N SER A 271 -35.21 0.75 4.53
CA SER A 271 -35.77 1.76 5.43
C SER A 271 -35.54 1.36 6.89
N LEU A 272 -35.69 0.08 7.23
CA LEU A 272 -35.50 -0.44 8.60
C LEU A 272 -34.03 -0.34 9.06
N LEU A 273 -33.08 -0.27 8.14
CA LEU A 273 -31.65 -0.11 8.46
C LEU A 273 -31.27 1.34 8.83
N SER A 274 -32.19 2.29 8.63
CA SER A 274 -32.05 3.69 9.05
C SER A 274 -32.91 3.96 10.29
N ILE A 275 -32.57 5.00 11.05
CA ILE A 275 -33.39 5.46 12.19
C ILE A 275 -34.34 6.53 11.65
N ASP A 276 -35.63 6.45 11.99
CA ASP A 276 -36.65 7.41 11.57
C ASP A 276 -36.80 8.60 12.55
N ALA A 277 -37.82 9.42 12.36
CA ALA A 277 -38.10 10.58 13.22
C ALA A 277 -38.66 10.22 14.61
N ASN A 278 -39.21 9.01 14.78
CA ASN A 278 -39.71 8.47 16.05
C ASN A 278 -38.61 7.75 16.84
N GLY A 279 -37.45 7.54 16.21
CA GLY A 279 -36.34 6.75 16.76
C GLY A 279 -36.45 5.25 16.47
N ASP A 280 -37.41 4.83 15.66
CA ASP A 280 -37.60 3.44 15.29
C ASP A 280 -36.67 3.06 14.10
N GLY A 281 -36.22 1.80 14.04
CA GLY A 281 -35.26 1.27 13.05
C GLY A 281 -33.78 1.34 13.47
N GLY A 282 -32.88 1.24 12.47
CA GLY A 282 -31.43 1.35 12.63
C GLY A 282 -30.72 0.10 13.18
N THR A 283 -29.44 0.26 13.54
CA THR A 283 -28.60 -0.79 14.13
C THR A 283 -27.89 -0.29 15.37
N LYS A 284 -28.04 -1.00 16.51
CA LYS A 284 -27.32 -0.71 17.77
C LYS A 284 -26.46 -1.87 18.25
N ILE A 285 -25.55 -1.60 19.18
CA ILE A 285 -24.63 -2.57 19.80
C ILE A 285 -24.95 -2.67 21.30
N SER A 286 -25.09 -3.89 21.82
CA SER A 286 -25.47 -4.13 23.21
C SER A 286 -24.68 -5.27 23.85
N SER A 287 -24.34 -5.11 25.14
CA SER A 287 -23.82 -6.15 26.02
C SER A 287 -24.90 -6.87 26.82
N VAL A 288 -26.15 -6.39 26.74
CA VAL A 288 -27.29 -6.88 27.54
C VAL A 288 -27.90 -8.11 26.89
N VAL A 289 -28.17 -8.07 25.58
CA VAL A 289 -28.68 -9.24 24.85
C VAL A 289 -27.53 -10.18 24.47
N PRO A 290 -27.63 -11.50 24.73
CA PRO A 290 -26.51 -12.43 24.52
C PRO A 290 -26.23 -12.74 23.04
N TYR A 291 -27.23 -12.59 22.17
CA TYR A 291 -27.20 -12.94 20.74
C TYR A 291 -27.78 -11.80 19.92
N THR A 292 -27.34 -11.64 18.66
CA THR A 292 -27.89 -10.62 17.76
C THR A 292 -29.36 -10.88 17.49
N SER A 293 -30.19 -9.89 17.82
CA SER A 293 -31.61 -9.86 17.47
C SER A 293 -31.80 -9.08 16.17
N LEU A 294 -32.67 -9.59 15.30
CA LEU A 294 -33.05 -9.00 14.02
C LEU A 294 -34.57 -8.91 13.94
N GLU A 295 -35.10 -7.79 13.45
CA GLU A 295 -36.52 -7.67 13.08
C GLU A 295 -36.93 -8.82 12.14
N THR A 296 -38.15 -9.34 12.30
CA THR A 296 -38.63 -10.57 11.65
C THR A 296 -38.37 -10.65 10.13
N SER A 297 -38.58 -9.58 9.36
CA SER A 297 -38.30 -9.59 7.91
C SER A 297 -36.78 -9.70 7.61
N ILE A 298 -35.95 -8.98 8.37
CA ILE A 298 -34.48 -9.07 8.26
C ILE A 298 -33.98 -10.44 8.71
N TYR A 299 -34.49 -10.95 9.83
CA TYR A 299 -34.18 -12.27 10.38
C TYR A 299 -34.42 -13.37 9.35
N ASN A 300 -35.64 -13.44 8.81
CA ASN A 300 -36.01 -14.47 7.83
C ASN A 300 -35.13 -14.40 6.58
N SER A 301 -34.88 -13.22 6.03
CA SER A 301 -33.99 -13.07 4.87
C SER A 301 -32.55 -13.52 5.15
N VAL A 302 -31.97 -13.15 6.30
CA VAL A 302 -30.59 -13.51 6.67
C VAL A 302 -30.46 -15.01 6.97
N VAL A 303 -31.40 -15.59 7.73
CA VAL A 303 -31.40 -17.02 8.06
C VAL A 303 -31.57 -17.86 6.80
N ASN A 304 -32.50 -17.50 5.91
CA ASN A 304 -32.71 -18.23 4.66
C ASN A 304 -31.48 -18.14 3.73
N ALA A 305 -30.85 -16.97 3.60
CA ALA A 305 -29.62 -16.83 2.83
C ALA A 305 -28.47 -17.69 3.40
N PHE A 306 -28.34 -17.76 4.72
CA PHE A 306 -27.33 -18.57 5.42
C PHE A 306 -27.55 -20.08 5.28
N VAL A 307 -28.79 -20.53 5.47
CA VAL A 307 -29.19 -21.94 5.27
C VAL A 307 -28.96 -22.36 3.81
N ASN A 308 -29.36 -21.54 2.84
CA ASN A 308 -29.15 -21.83 1.42
C ASN A 308 -27.66 -21.89 1.03
N ALA A 309 -26.82 -21.05 1.62
CA ALA A 309 -25.37 -21.07 1.40
C ALA A 309 -24.65 -22.28 2.04
N LEU A 310 -25.23 -22.88 3.10
CA LEU A 310 -24.76 -24.17 3.66
C LEU A 310 -25.32 -25.38 2.91
N ALA A 311 -26.57 -25.34 2.44
CA ALA A 311 -27.14 -26.37 1.57
C ALA A 311 -26.34 -26.53 0.26
N GLN A 312 -25.86 -25.42 -0.32
CA GLN A 312 -24.93 -25.40 -1.46
C GLN A 312 -23.55 -26.05 -1.18
N ARG A 313 -23.27 -26.43 0.08
CA ARG A 313 -22.06 -27.13 0.53
C ARG A 313 -22.36 -28.56 1.02
N ASN A 314 -23.56 -29.07 0.76
CA ASN A 314 -24.09 -30.35 1.26
C ASN A 314 -24.18 -30.44 2.80
N ILE A 315 -24.40 -29.32 3.49
CA ILE A 315 -24.53 -29.27 4.96
C ILE A 315 -26.02 -29.05 5.30
N PRO A 316 -26.78 -30.11 5.69
CA PRO A 316 -28.21 -30.01 5.96
C PRO A 316 -28.51 -29.40 7.33
N LYS A 317 -29.71 -28.85 7.49
CA LYS A 317 -30.25 -28.51 8.82
C LYS A 317 -30.53 -29.79 9.63
N VAL A 318 -30.27 -29.73 10.92
CA VAL A 318 -30.83 -30.66 11.92
C VAL A 318 -31.98 -29.98 12.68
N ALA A 319 -32.56 -30.66 13.68
CA ALA A 319 -33.59 -30.10 14.55
C ALA A 319 -33.14 -28.77 15.18
N ALA A 320 -34.06 -27.80 15.24
CA ALA A 320 -33.84 -26.53 15.90
C ALA A 320 -33.68 -26.71 17.41
N VAL A 321 -32.85 -25.88 18.04
CA VAL A 321 -32.61 -25.88 19.49
C VAL A 321 -32.81 -24.46 19.98
N ALA A 322 -33.87 -24.26 20.77
CA ALA A 322 -34.28 -22.94 21.24
C ALA A 322 -33.12 -22.19 21.95
N PRO A 323 -32.94 -20.88 21.71
CA PRO A 323 -33.80 -19.98 20.93
C PRO A 323 -33.55 -19.99 19.40
N PHE A 324 -32.70 -20.87 18.86
CA PHE A 324 -32.22 -20.80 17.48
C PHE A 324 -33.03 -21.66 16.50
N SER A 325 -33.44 -21.08 15.36
CA SER A 325 -34.21 -21.76 14.30
C SER A 325 -33.37 -22.58 13.30
N ALA A 326 -32.05 -22.32 13.23
CA ALA A 326 -31.16 -22.88 12.22
C ALA A 326 -29.94 -23.56 12.87
N CYS A 327 -30.01 -24.89 12.97
CA CYS A 327 -28.98 -25.73 13.56
C CYS A 327 -28.48 -26.79 12.56
N PHE A 328 -27.23 -27.22 12.73
CA PHE A 328 -26.47 -28.08 11.81
C PHE A 328 -25.60 -29.05 12.61
N ASN A 329 -25.20 -30.17 11.99
CA ASN A 329 -24.31 -31.15 12.61
C ASN A 329 -22.84 -30.66 12.58
N THR A 330 -22.16 -30.74 13.72
CA THR A 330 -20.73 -30.43 13.86
C THR A 330 -19.82 -31.31 13.00
N LYS A 331 -20.25 -32.54 12.67
CA LYS A 331 -19.48 -33.49 11.84
C LYS A 331 -19.39 -33.05 10.38
N ASP A 332 -20.38 -32.28 9.92
CA ASP A 332 -20.48 -31.80 8.54
C ASP A 332 -19.77 -30.44 8.36
N ILE A 333 -19.31 -29.80 9.45
CA ILE A 333 -18.74 -28.45 9.46
C ILE A 333 -17.27 -28.50 9.90
N GLY A 334 -16.35 -28.17 8.99
CA GLY A 334 -14.94 -27.99 9.32
C GLY A 334 -14.68 -26.81 10.28
N PHE A 335 -13.53 -26.79 10.95
CA PHE A 335 -13.16 -25.76 11.94
C PHE A 335 -11.82 -25.10 11.59
N SER A 336 -11.73 -23.80 11.84
CA SER A 336 -10.56 -22.94 11.60
C SER A 336 -10.22 -22.10 12.84
N GLN A 337 -9.15 -21.30 12.80
CA GLN A 337 -8.90 -20.26 13.84
C GLN A 337 -10.04 -19.23 13.93
N GLY A 338 -10.78 -18.98 12.83
CA GLY A 338 -11.98 -18.13 12.81
C GLY A 338 -13.27 -18.86 13.23
N GLY A 339 -13.16 -19.98 13.94
CA GLY A 339 -14.26 -20.86 14.32
C GLY A 339 -14.73 -21.77 13.17
N PRO A 340 -15.98 -22.28 13.25
CA PRO A 340 -16.62 -23.09 12.21
C PRO A 340 -16.53 -22.48 10.80
N ILE A 341 -16.30 -23.31 9.78
CA ILE A 341 -16.14 -22.90 8.38
C ILE A 341 -17.51 -22.77 7.71
N VAL A 342 -18.27 -21.78 8.18
CA VAL A 342 -19.60 -21.41 7.67
C VAL A 342 -19.53 -20.16 6.78
N PRO A 343 -20.59 -19.82 6.01
CA PRO A 343 -20.69 -18.54 5.32
C PRO A 343 -20.46 -17.34 6.26
N PRO A 344 -19.60 -16.36 5.92
CA PRO A 344 -19.52 -15.12 6.67
C PRO A 344 -20.79 -14.28 6.47
N ILE A 345 -21.16 -13.53 7.51
CA ILE A 345 -22.23 -12.52 7.45
C ILE A 345 -21.58 -11.15 7.56
N ASP A 346 -21.73 -10.32 6.53
CA ASP A 346 -21.16 -8.97 6.48
C ASP A 346 -22.27 -7.93 6.57
N PHE A 347 -22.24 -7.08 7.61
CA PHE A 347 -22.98 -5.82 7.61
C PHE A 347 -22.15 -4.77 6.87
N VAL A 348 -22.61 -4.31 5.71
CA VAL A 348 -21.97 -3.22 4.96
C VAL A 348 -22.33 -1.90 5.64
N LEU A 349 -21.31 -1.08 5.93
CA LEU A 349 -21.46 0.17 6.65
C LEU A 349 -21.50 1.36 5.68
N GLN A 350 -20.77 2.44 5.95
CA GLN A 350 -20.80 3.68 5.15
C GLN A 350 -20.23 3.56 3.72
N SER A 351 -19.65 2.41 3.35
CA SER A 351 -19.28 2.10 1.96
C SER A 351 -19.08 0.59 1.76
N GLU A 352 -19.15 0.14 0.51
CA GLU A 352 -18.81 -1.22 0.07
C GLU A 352 -17.42 -1.74 0.51
N LYS A 353 -16.50 -0.85 0.90
CA LYS A 353 -15.15 -1.18 1.38
C LYS A 353 -15.06 -1.33 2.90
N VAL A 354 -16.10 -0.95 3.64
CA VAL A 354 -16.13 -0.95 5.11
C VAL A 354 -17.27 -1.86 5.58
N VAL A 355 -16.90 -3.03 6.09
CA VAL A 355 -17.83 -4.09 6.50
C VAL A 355 -17.54 -4.55 7.93
N TRP A 356 -18.59 -4.81 8.70
CA TRP A 356 -18.52 -5.60 9.92
C TRP A 356 -18.71 -7.07 9.55
N ARG A 357 -17.64 -7.88 9.60
CA ARG A 357 -17.67 -9.31 9.27
C ARG A 357 -17.87 -10.16 10.51
N VAL A 358 -19.06 -10.75 10.66
CA VAL A 358 -19.33 -11.79 11.66
C VAL A 358 -18.70 -13.10 11.16
N SER A 359 -17.66 -13.56 11.87
CA SER A 359 -16.95 -14.81 11.57
C SER A 359 -17.69 -16.03 12.13
N GLY A 360 -17.29 -17.25 11.75
CA GLY A 360 -17.90 -18.48 12.25
C GLY A 360 -17.88 -18.63 13.77
N ALA A 361 -16.84 -18.13 14.45
CA ALA A 361 -16.75 -18.08 15.90
C ALA A 361 -17.88 -17.22 16.53
N ASN A 362 -18.22 -16.11 15.88
CA ASN A 362 -19.22 -15.13 16.32
C ASN A 362 -20.63 -15.42 15.78
N SER A 363 -20.77 -16.12 14.65
CA SER A 363 -22.07 -16.48 14.08
C SER A 363 -22.61 -17.81 14.60
N MET A 364 -21.76 -18.76 15.03
CA MET A 364 -22.21 -20.08 15.46
C MET A 364 -22.09 -20.31 16.96
N VAL A 365 -23.18 -20.79 17.58
CA VAL A 365 -23.28 -21.19 18.98
C VAL A 365 -23.28 -22.72 19.06
N ARG A 366 -22.44 -23.31 19.90
CA ARG A 366 -22.44 -24.75 20.13
C ARG A 366 -23.40 -25.09 21.26
N VAL A 367 -24.50 -25.78 20.93
CA VAL A 367 -25.55 -26.15 21.90
C VAL A 367 -25.38 -27.57 22.43
N SER A 368 -24.63 -28.43 21.73
CA SER A 368 -24.24 -29.75 22.22
C SER A 368 -22.92 -30.22 21.60
N ASN A 369 -22.45 -31.42 21.96
CA ASN A 369 -21.27 -32.01 21.31
C ASN A 369 -21.47 -32.19 19.81
N ASP A 370 -22.69 -32.49 19.35
CA ASP A 370 -22.97 -32.80 17.95
C ASP A 370 -23.61 -31.62 17.18
N VAL A 371 -24.13 -30.57 17.84
CA VAL A 371 -24.95 -29.53 17.20
C VAL A 371 -24.38 -28.11 17.35
N LEU A 372 -24.30 -27.39 16.21
CA LEU A 372 -24.04 -25.95 16.10
C LEU A 372 -25.28 -25.23 15.57
N CYS A 373 -25.66 -24.12 16.17
CA CYS A 373 -26.77 -23.26 15.72
C CYS A 373 -26.28 -21.87 15.31
N LEU A 374 -26.98 -21.24 14.36
CA LEU A 374 -26.77 -19.84 14.01
C LEU A 374 -27.23 -18.97 15.19
N GLY A 375 -26.30 -18.25 15.81
CA GLY A 375 -26.47 -17.44 17.02
C GLY A 375 -27.18 -16.12 16.81
N PHE A 376 -28.27 -16.13 16.04
CA PHE A 376 -29.15 -15.00 15.76
C PHE A 376 -30.58 -15.37 16.17
N VAL A 377 -31.36 -14.41 16.64
CA VAL A 377 -32.74 -14.60 17.09
C VAL A 377 -33.70 -13.62 16.41
N ASP A 378 -34.95 -14.04 16.25
CA ASP A 378 -36.03 -13.16 15.81
C ASP A 378 -36.35 -12.16 16.94
N GLY A 379 -36.42 -10.87 16.62
CA GLY A 379 -36.83 -9.82 17.56
C GLY A 379 -38.34 -9.55 17.56
N GLY A 380 -39.08 -10.10 16.58
CA GLY A 380 -40.42 -9.66 16.25
C GLY A 380 -40.43 -8.52 15.20
N PRO A 381 -41.61 -8.16 14.67
CA PRO A 381 -41.74 -7.07 13.72
C PRO A 381 -41.75 -5.70 14.44
N LEU A 382 -41.23 -4.67 13.78
CA LEU A 382 -41.33 -3.29 14.25
C LEU A 382 -42.80 -2.86 14.34
N HIS A 383 -43.18 -2.25 15.47
CA HIS A 383 -44.55 -1.83 15.81
C HIS A 383 -45.61 -2.95 15.88
N PHE A 384 -45.32 -4.08 16.54
CA PHE A 384 -46.41 -4.86 17.15
C PHE A 384 -46.88 -4.19 18.44
N VAL A 385 -48.21 -4.03 18.60
CA VAL A 385 -48.83 -3.50 19.82
C VAL A 385 -50.01 -4.39 20.19
N ASP A 386 -49.78 -5.29 21.13
CA ASP A 386 -50.83 -6.05 21.80
C ASP A 386 -50.59 -6.01 23.32
N TRP A 387 -51.67 -5.90 24.10
CA TRP A 387 -51.70 -5.76 25.56
C TRP A 387 -50.62 -4.86 26.22
N GLY A 388 -50.17 -3.82 25.52
CA GLY A 388 -49.38 -2.72 26.09
C GLY A 388 -47.86 -2.95 26.20
N ILE A 389 -47.30 -4.04 25.69
CA ILE A 389 -45.85 -4.32 25.74
C ILE A 389 -45.21 -4.00 24.37
N LYS A 390 -44.59 -2.82 24.22
CA LYS A 390 -43.90 -2.40 22.98
C LYS A 390 -42.48 -2.98 22.93
N PHE A 391 -42.22 -3.97 22.07
CA PHE A 391 -40.89 -4.56 21.89
C PHE A 391 -40.10 -4.02 20.69
N THR A 392 -38.77 -4.11 20.82
CA THR A 392 -37.71 -3.79 19.83
C THR A 392 -38.03 -2.66 18.83
N PRO A 393 -37.91 -1.38 19.23
CA PRO A 393 -37.89 -0.25 18.30
C PRO A 393 -36.62 -0.21 17.41
N THR A 394 -35.65 -1.11 17.58
CA THR A 394 -34.41 -1.14 16.76
C THR A 394 -34.36 -2.39 15.89
N ALA A 395 -34.15 -2.22 14.58
CA ALA A 395 -34.24 -3.32 13.60
C ALA A 395 -33.11 -4.36 13.71
N ILE A 396 -31.92 -3.94 14.17
CA ILE A 396 -30.76 -4.82 14.39
C ILE A 396 -30.12 -4.47 15.73
N VAL A 397 -30.10 -5.42 16.67
CA VAL A 397 -29.38 -5.29 17.94
C VAL A 397 -28.21 -6.27 17.93
N ILE A 398 -27.00 -5.80 17.64
CA ILE A 398 -25.78 -6.61 17.65
C ILE A 398 -25.48 -6.99 19.10
N GLY A 399 -25.60 -8.28 19.41
CA GLY A 399 -25.54 -8.81 20.77
C GLY A 399 -24.17 -9.31 21.21
N GLY A 400 -24.09 -9.72 22.47
CA GLY A 400 -22.87 -10.11 23.16
C GLY A 400 -21.98 -11.08 22.40
N ARG A 401 -22.53 -12.17 21.84
CA ARG A 401 -21.77 -13.18 21.08
C ARG A 401 -21.13 -12.63 19.80
N GLN A 402 -21.74 -11.61 19.20
CA GLN A 402 -21.25 -11.00 17.96
C GLN A 402 -20.21 -9.89 18.20
N ILE A 403 -19.92 -9.56 19.47
CA ILE A 403 -18.86 -8.65 19.92
C ILE A 403 -17.80 -9.33 20.81
N GLU A 404 -17.89 -10.65 21.04
CA GLU A 404 -16.84 -11.45 21.68
C GLU A 404 -15.58 -11.56 20.80
N ASP A 405 -14.42 -11.44 21.45
CA ASP A 405 -13.07 -11.50 20.90
C ASP A 405 -12.81 -10.48 19.76
N ILE A 406 -13.57 -9.38 19.74
CA ILE A 406 -13.39 -8.20 18.87
C ILE A 406 -13.15 -6.98 19.77
N LEU A 407 -12.10 -6.19 19.50
CA LEU A 407 -11.91 -4.92 20.19
C LEU A 407 -12.67 -3.80 19.46
N LEU A 408 -13.58 -3.17 20.20
CA LEU A 408 -14.43 -2.06 19.78
C LEU A 408 -13.99 -0.77 20.48
N GLN A 409 -13.45 0.19 19.72
CA GLN A 409 -13.08 1.51 20.22
C GLN A 409 -14.21 2.52 19.99
N PHE A 410 -14.79 3.03 21.08
CA PHE A 410 -15.81 4.07 21.07
C PHE A 410 -15.13 5.43 21.25
N ASP A 411 -14.95 6.17 20.15
CA ASP A 411 -14.29 7.47 20.13
C ASP A 411 -15.35 8.59 20.19
N LEU A 412 -15.83 8.85 21.40
CA LEU A 412 -16.96 9.74 21.67
C LEU A 412 -16.63 11.21 21.41
N ALA A 413 -15.34 11.57 21.46
CA ALA A 413 -14.83 12.89 21.09
C ALA A 413 -14.81 13.14 19.56
N SER A 414 -14.90 12.09 18.74
CA SER A 414 -14.93 12.17 17.27
C SER A 414 -16.14 11.46 16.65
N SER A 415 -17.19 11.22 17.45
CA SER A 415 -18.46 10.57 17.06
C SER A 415 -18.29 9.36 16.14
N ARG A 416 -17.38 8.45 16.47
CA ARG A 416 -17.06 7.28 15.64
C ARG A 416 -16.78 6.02 16.46
N LEU A 417 -17.11 4.88 15.89
CA LEU A 417 -16.76 3.57 16.38
C LEU A 417 -15.63 3.02 15.51
N ALA A 418 -14.69 2.31 16.12
CA ALA A 418 -13.72 1.50 15.41
C ALA A 418 -13.82 0.04 15.84
N GLN A 419 -13.62 -0.90 14.93
CA GLN A 419 -13.54 -2.33 15.23
C GLN A 419 -12.22 -2.91 14.73
N THR A 420 -11.65 -3.88 15.45
CA THR A 420 -10.59 -4.74 14.90
C THR A 420 -11.17 -5.62 13.81
N THR A 421 -10.63 -5.52 12.59
CA THR A 421 -11.02 -6.45 11.53
C THR A 421 -10.62 -7.88 11.87
N SER A 422 -11.46 -8.86 11.51
CA SER A 422 -11.05 -10.28 11.49
C SER A 422 -9.97 -10.45 10.43
N PHE A 423 -8.71 -10.30 10.86
CA PHE A 423 -7.55 -10.13 10.00
C PHE A 423 -7.27 -11.41 9.21
N ARG A 424 -7.81 -11.48 8.00
CA ARG A 424 -7.27 -12.33 6.93
C ARG A 424 -6.28 -11.48 6.12
N PRO A 425 -4.99 -11.85 6.09
CA PRO A 425 -4.01 -11.11 5.31
C PRO A 425 -4.34 -11.22 3.82
N LYS A 426 -4.20 -10.11 3.07
CA LYS A 426 -4.37 -10.10 1.60
C LYS A 426 -3.12 -10.61 0.88
N SER A 427 -1.97 -10.50 1.53
CA SER A 427 -0.70 -11.06 1.09
C SER A 427 0.11 -11.59 2.28
N LEU A 428 1.00 -12.54 2.04
CA LEU A 428 1.99 -13.06 2.97
C LEU A 428 3.39 -12.87 2.39
N ILE A 429 4.42 -12.81 3.24
CA ILE A 429 5.81 -12.67 2.81
C ILE A 429 6.73 -13.71 3.45
N LEU A 430 7.68 -14.22 2.67
CA LEU A 430 8.88 -14.93 3.13
C LEU A 430 10.13 -14.23 2.59
N PRO A 431 11.18 -14.02 3.40
CA PRO A 431 12.49 -13.60 2.91
C PRO A 431 13.19 -14.75 2.18
N VAL A 432 14.02 -14.43 1.19
CA VAL A 432 14.79 -15.41 0.42
C VAL A 432 16.27 -15.07 0.46
N ILE A 433 17.12 -16.02 0.84
CA ILE A 433 18.57 -15.83 1.01
C ILE A 433 19.28 -16.83 0.09
N LYS A 434 20.04 -16.30 -0.88
CA LYS A 434 20.89 -17.09 -1.78
C LYS A 434 22.11 -17.59 -1.02
N ASP A 435 22.24 -18.91 -0.87
CA ASP A 435 23.38 -19.52 -0.17
C ASP A 435 24.66 -19.39 -1.01
N ALA A 436 25.73 -18.87 -0.41
CA ALA A 436 26.99 -18.62 -1.12
C ALA A 436 27.75 -19.89 -1.50
N SER A 437 27.45 -21.04 -0.89
CA SER A 437 28.17 -22.31 -1.09
C SER A 437 27.48 -23.23 -2.10
N THR A 438 26.15 -23.34 -2.05
CA THR A 438 25.37 -24.21 -2.97
C THR A 438 24.63 -23.44 -4.06
N LEU A 439 24.60 -22.10 -4.00
CA LEU A 439 23.80 -21.22 -4.86
C LEU A 439 22.28 -21.45 -4.78
N GLN A 440 21.82 -22.25 -3.80
CA GLN A 440 20.40 -22.54 -3.57
C GLN A 440 19.71 -21.40 -2.82
N TYR A 441 18.40 -21.30 -3.01
CA TYR A 441 17.58 -20.28 -2.36
C TYR A 441 16.98 -20.81 -1.07
N THR A 442 17.40 -20.26 0.05
CA THR A 442 16.94 -20.63 1.38
C THR A 442 15.88 -19.65 1.90
N THR A 443 14.96 -20.11 2.73
CA THR A 443 14.02 -19.30 3.51
C THR A 443 13.90 -19.83 4.92
N ILE A 444 13.27 -19.06 5.81
CA ILE A 444 12.97 -19.44 7.19
C ILE A 444 11.45 -19.45 7.35
N ILE A 445 10.89 -20.63 7.59
CA ILE A 445 9.50 -20.81 8.02
C ILE A 445 9.45 -20.90 9.55
N THR A 446 8.30 -20.62 10.16
CA THR A 446 8.09 -20.84 11.60
C THR A 446 7.05 -21.93 11.81
N GLN A 447 7.31 -22.93 12.63
CA GLN A 447 6.51 -24.15 12.75
C GLN A 447 6.36 -24.59 14.22
N GLY A 448 5.29 -25.31 14.54
CA GLY A 448 5.07 -25.95 15.84
C GLY A 448 4.54 -25.06 16.95
N THR A 449 4.33 -25.67 18.12
CA THR A 449 3.95 -25.00 19.37
C THR A 449 4.83 -25.52 20.52
N PRO A 450 5.72 -24.71 21.14
CA PRO A 450 5.99 -23.30 20.82
C PRO A 450 6.56 -23.11 19.40
N PRO A 451 6.38 -21.94 18.77
CA PRO A 451 6.82 -21.72 17.40
C PRO A 451 8.35 -21.65 17.29
N ILE A 452 8.94 -22.48 16.43
CA ILE A 452 10.39 -22.54 16.17
C ILE A 452 10.68 -22.23 14.69
N GLN A 453 11.87 -21.68 14.41
CA GLN A 453 12.31 -21.35 13.06
C GLN A 453 13.00 -22.53 12.38
N VAL A 454 12.63 -22.82 11.13
CA VAL A 454 13.20 -23.90 10.30
C VAL A 454 13.75 -23.31 9.01
N LYS A 455 15.05 -23.51 8.72
CA LYS A 455 15.68 -23.14 7.44
C LYS A 455 15.35 -24.21 6.39
N VAL A 456 14.81 -23.82 5.25
CA VAL A 456 14.37 -24.70 4.17
C VAL A 456 14.77 -24.17 2.79
N ILE A 457 14.96 -25.02 1.79
CA ILE A 457 15.17 -24.60 0.39
C ILE A 457 13.82 -24.23 -0.24
N ILE A 458 13.76 -23.16 -1.02
CA ILE A 458 12.61 -22.87 -1.88
C ILE A 458 12.68 -23.74 -3.13
N ASP A 459 11.73 -24.64 -3.28
CA ASP A 459 11.54 -25.42 -4.49
C ASP A 459 10.32 -24.93 -5.25
N LEU A 460 10.57 -24.33 -6.42
CA LEU A 460 9.53 -23.83 -7.32
C LEU A 460 8.77 -24.95 -8.05
N GLY A 461 9.33 -26.15 -8.13
CA GLY A 461 8.72 -27.31 -8.79
C GLY A 461 8.07 -28.31 -7.83
N GLY A 462 8.57 -28.42 -6.60
CA GLY A 462 8.13 -29.41 -5.61
C GLY A 462 6.65 -29.33 -5.22
N GLU A 463 6.07 -30.47 -4.84
CA GLU A 463 4.64 -30.60 -4.54
C GLU A 463 4.21 -30.07 -3.17
N PHE A 464 4.87 -30.47 -2.08
CA PHE A 464 4.47 -30.14 -0.71
C PHE A 464 5.64 -29.81 0.20
N LEU A 465 5.36 -29.04 1.26
CA LEU A 465 6.34 -28.79 2.33
C LEU A 465 6.76 -30.13 2.92
N TRP A 466 8.07 -30.38 3.02
CA TRP A 466 8.61 -31.47 3.82
C TRP A 466 9.77 -31.02 4.69
N THR A 467 9.89 -31.63 5.87
CA THR A 467 10.92 -31.31 6.87
C THR A 467 11.34 -32.54 7.67
N VAL A 468 12.61 -32.63 8.04
CA VAL A 468 13.09 -33.69 8.96
C VAL A 468 12.44 -33.52 10.34
N CYS A 469 11.68 -34.52 10.77
CA CYS A 469 10.75 -34.45 11.90
C CYS A 469 11.40 -34.63 13.29
N ASP A 470 12.58 -34.06 13.51
CA ASP A 470 13.20 -33.91 14.85
C ASP A 470 12.26 -33.19 15.86
N GLN A 471 11.23 -32.51 15.34
CA GLN A 471 10.22 -31.74 16.06
C GLN A 471 9.08 -32.57 16.68
N ALA A 472 8.90 -33.85 16.31
CA ALA A 472 7.74 -34.65 16.72
C ALA A 472 7.58 -34.75 18.26
N ASN A 473 8.69 -34.73 18.99
CA ASN A 473 8.74 -34.73 20.46
C ASN A 473 8.79 -33.33 21.11
N ARG A 474 8.67 -32.25 20.33
CA ARG A 474 8.85 -30.85 20.78
C ARG A 474 7.66 -29.93 20.53
N SER A 475 6.80 -30.26 19.58
CA SER A 475 5.61 -29.47 19.23
C SER A 475 4.34 -30.07 19.84
N SER A 476 3.64 -29.31 20.68
CA SER A 476 2.36 -29.74 21.28
C SER A 476 1.19 -29.71 20.29
N THR A 477 1.39 -29.23 19.06
CA THR A 477 0.38 -29.21 17.98
C THR A 477 0.67 -30.20 16.85
N TYR A 478 1.84 -30.84 16.83
CA TYR A 478 2.20 -31.87 15.86
C TYR A 478 1.30 -33.11 15.98
N LYS A 479 0.77 -33.58 14.85
CA LYS A 479 0.03 -34.84 14.75
C LYS A 479 0.28 -35.52 13.41
N ILE A 480 0.58 -36.82 13.45
CA ILE A 480 0.59 -37.67 12.25
C ILE A 480 -0.84 -37.75 11.69
N VAL A 481 -0.97 -37.63 10.36
CA VAL A 481 -2.25 -37.78 9.64
C VAL A 481 -2.62 -39.26 9.61
N ARG A 482 -3.87 -39.60 9.92
CA ARG A 482 -4.34 -41.00 9.89
C ARG A 482 -4.89 -41.38 8.52
N CYS A 483 -4.71 -42.64 8.14
CA CYS A 483 -5.26 -43.17 6.90
C CYS A 483 -6.78 -43.11 6.85
N ARG A 484 -7.33 -43.03 5.62
CA ARG A 484 -8.76 -42.82 5.30
C ARG A 484 -9.34 -41.48 5.77
N SER A 485 -8.54 -40.59 6.35
CA SER A 485 -8.96 -39.21 6.65
C SER A 485 -9.06 -38.37 5.38
N ALA A 486 -9.89 -37.33 5.40
CA ALA A 486 -9.98 -36.37 4.30
C ALA A 486 -8.63 -35.69 3.99
N GLN A 487 -7.77 -35.53 5.00
CA GLN A 487 -6.40 -35.04 4.84
C GLN A 487 -5.54 -36.04 4.05
N CYS A 488 -5.54 -37.32 4.41
CA CYS A 488 -4.79 -38.36 3.69
C CYS A 488 -5.25 -38.50 2.23
N ASN A 489 -6.54 -38.28 1.96
CA ASN A 489 -7.08 -38.28 0.59
C ASN A 489 -6.69 -37.06 -0.26
N LEU A 490 -6.02 -36.05 0.32
CA LEU A 490 -5.35 -34.96 -0.42
C LEU A 490 -3.88 -35.28 -0.75
N GLY A 491 -3.35 -36.40 -0.22
CA GLY A 491 -2.02 -36.91 -0.53
C GLY A 491 -1.96 -37.59 -1.89
N ASP A 492 -0.78 -37.53 -2.49
CA ASP A 492 -0.44 -38.17 -3.74
C ASP A 492 -0.17 -39.68 -3.47
N LEU A 493 0.50 -40.00 -2.35
CA LEU A 493 0.76 -41.37 -1.92
C LEU A 493 -0.38 -41.94 -1.05
N LYS A 494 -1.23 -42.77 -1.65
CA LYS A 494 -2.35 -43.44 -0.95
C LYS A 494 -1.90 -44.68 -0.16
N SER A 495 -0.84 -44.53 0.64
CA SER A 495 -0.20 -45.60 1.42
C SER A 495 -0.40 -45.44 2.93
N CYS A 496 -0.35 -46.56 3.65
CA CYS A 496 -0.55 -46.65 5.09
C CYS A 496 0.49 -47.54 5.76
N ASP A 497 0.97 -47.14 6.94
CA ASP A 497 1.72 -48.05 7.80
C ASP A 497 0.80 -49.04 8.55
N THR A 498 1.40 -50.02 9.24
CA THR A 498 0.67 -51.02 10.03
C THR A 498 -0.09 -50.43 11.23
N ALA A 499 0.18 -49.17 11.60
CA ALA A 499 -0.52 -48.43 12.65
C ALA A 499 -1.61 -47.47 12.09
N ASN A 500 -1.97 -47.59 10.80
CA ASN A 500 -2.96 -46.76 10.10
C ASN A 500 -2.59 -45.26 10.08
N ASN A 501 -1.30 -44.96 10.03
CA ASN A 501 -0.78 -43.63 9.71
C ASN A 501 -0.66 -43.46 8.19
N CYS A 502 -0.97 -42.27 7.70
CA CYS A 502 -0.81 -41.91 6.29
C CYS A 502 0.68 -41.66 6.01
N MET A 503 1.18 -42.22 4.92
CA MET A 503 2.56 -42.02 4.47
C MET A 503 2.58 -41.12 3.23
N GLU A 504 3.63 -40.34 3.07
CA GLU A 504 3.89 -39.54 1.87
C GLU A 504 5.30 -39.79 1.32
N SER A 505 5.57 -39.32 0.09
CA SER A 505 6.84 -39.53 -0.63
C SER A 505 7.64 -38.23 -0.85
N PRO A 506 8.22 -37.60 0.20
CA PRO A 506 9.08 -36.43 0.03
C PRO A 506 10.26 -36.70 -0.92
N THR A 507 10.48 -35.79 -1.86
CA THR A 507 11.61 -35.84 -2.80
C THR A 507 12.53 -34.64 -2.61
N ASN A 508 13.84 -34.90 -2.55
CA ASN A 508 14.87 -33.89 -2.73
C ASN A 508 15.18 -33.77 -4.23
N THR A 509 14.69 -32.68 -4.83
CA THR A 509 14.79 -32.36 -6.26
C THR A 509 16.17 -31.88 -6.71
N VAL A 510 17.07 -31.52 -5.78
CA VAL A 510 18.48 -31.17 -6.09
C VAL A 510 19.25 -32.41 -6.55
N ILE A 511 19.11 -33.51 -5.80
CA ILE A 511 19.78 -34.78 -6.11
C ILE A 511 18.89 -35.79 -6.84
N ASN A 512 17.58 -35.51 -6.95
CA ASN A 512 16.52 -36.42 -7.43
C ASN A 512 16.47 -37.74 -6.64
N LEU A 513 16.36 -37.61 -5.32
CA LEU A 513 16.22 -38.73 -4.38
C LEU A 513 14.89 -38.61 -3.65
N GLY A 514 14.05 -39.65 -3.77
CA GLY A 514 12.81 -39.78 -3.01
C GLY A 514 12.98 -40.72 -1.82
N SER A 515 12.19 -40.51 -0.78
CA SER A 515 11.97 -41.49 0.31
C SER A 515 10.53 -41.41 0.77
N SER A 516 10.08 -42.28 1.68
CA SER A 516 8.71 -42.24 2.22
C SER A 516 8.71 -42.19 3.75
N ASP A 517 7.84 -41.36 4.31
CA ASP A 517 7.79 -40.98 5.73
C ASP A 517 6.35 -40.53 6.09
N TYR A 518 6.11 -40.14 7.34
CA TYR A 518 4.78 -39.80 7.86
C TYR A 518 4.22 -38.48 7.33
N PHE A 519 3.06 -38.56 6.66
CA PHE A 519 2.26 -37.38 6.36
C PHE A 519 1.70 -36.79 7.66
N SER A 520 1.86 -35.48 7.84
CA SER A 520 1.79 -34.82 9.15
C SER A 520 1.03 -33.49 9.08
N GLN A 521 0.53 -33.05 10.24
CA GLN A 521 -0.08 -31.72 10.41
C GLN A 521 0.48 -31.04 11.67
N ASP A 522 0.76 -29.74 11.58
CA ASP A 522 1.17 -28.94 12.74
C ASP A 522 0.73 -27.47 12.55
N THR A 523 0.96 -26.58 13.51
CA THR A 523 0.85 -25.13 13.30
C THR A 523 2.01 -24.65 12.42
N LEU A 524 1.69 -23.98 11.32
CA LEU A 524 2.67 -23.22 10.52
C LEU A 524 2.40 -21.73 10.64
N SER A 525 3.43 -20.92 10.84
CA SER A 525 3.35 -19.47 11.03
C SER A 525 4.22 -18.71 10.02
N ILE A 526 3.67 -17.62 9.49
CA ILE A 526 4.23 -16.82 8.41
C ILE A 526 3.86 -15.34 8.57
N GLN A 527 4.70 -14.43 8.08
CA GLN A 527 4.42 -12.99 8.15
C GLN A 527 3.38 -12.59 7.09
N SER A 528 2.42 -11.76 7.50
CA SER A 528 1.55 -11.04 6.57
C SER A 528 2.31 -9.95 5.81
N SER A 529 1.71 -9.39 4.77
CA SER A 529 2.28 -8.31 3.97
C SER A 529 1.20 -7.31 3.52
N ASP A 530 1.57 -6.04 3.42
CA ASP A 530 0.80 -4.98 2.75
C ASP A 530 1.14 -4.85 1.24
N GLY A 531 2.03 -5.72 0.74
CA GLY A 531 2.63 -5.65 -0.59
C GLY A 531 3.99 -4.96 -0.63
N SER A 532 4.44 -4.37 0.48
CA SER A 532 5.67 -3.56 0.60
C SER A 532 6.57 -4.03 1.75
N ASN A 533 5.98 -4.28 2.93
CA ASN A 533 6.68 -4.58 4.18
C ASN A 533 6.12 -5.83 4.85
N PRO A 534 6.95 -6.59 5.61
CA PRO A 534 6.45 -7.59 6.53
C PRO A 534 5.56 -6.97 7.61
N GLY A 535 4.38 -7.55 7.79
CA GLY A 535 3.42 -7.24 8.84
C GLY A 535 3.41 -8.30 9.95
N ARG A 536 2.34 -8.31 10.74
CA ARG A 536 2.12 -9.27 11.83
C ARG A 536 2.27 -10.73 11.38
N LEU A 537 2.78 -11.58 12.27
CA LEU A 537 2.72 -13.03 12.11
C LEU A 537 1.25 -13.50 12.09
N VAL A 538 0.95 -14.48 11.24
CA VAL A 538 -0.31 -15.24 11.19
C VAL A 538 0.00 -16.73 11.22
N SER A 539 -0.96 -17.55 11.65
CA SER A 539 -0.76 -18.99 11.82
C SER A 539 -1.87 -19.80 11.17
N ILE A 540 -1.52 -20.95 10.59
CA ILE A 540 -2.42 -21.95 10.07
C ILE A 540 -2.32 -23.16 11.02
N PRO A 541 -3.34 -23.44 11.84
CA PRO A 541 -3.37 -24.69 12.61
C PRO A 541 -3.59 -25.87 11.67
N LYS A 542 -2.89 -26.98 11.87
CA LYS A 542 -2.98 -28.19 11.02
C LYS A 542 -2.60 -27.94 9.55
N PHE A 543 -1.59 -27.11 9.32
CA PHE A 543 -0.94 -27.05 8.01
C PHE A 543 -0.36 -28.43 7.66
N LEU A 544 -0.62 -28.92 6.45
CA LEU A 544 -0.23 -30.26 6.01
C LEU A 544 1.20 -30.25 5.44
N PHE A 545 2.02 -31.21 5.84
CA PHE A 545 3.40 -31.36 5.40
C PHE A 545 3.86 -32.81 5.56
N SER A 546 4.92 -33.22 4.86
CA SER A 546 5.52 -34.53 5.10
C SER A 546 6.71 -34.45 6.07
N CYS A 547 6.87 -35.48 6.89
CA CYS A 547 8.17 -35.78 7.49
C CYS A 547 9.19 -36.19 6.41
N ALA A 548 10.46 -36.29 6.78
CA ALA A 548 11.52 -36.78 5.89
C ALA A 548 12.69 -37.38 6.69
N PRO A 549 13.32 -38.48 6.21
CA PRO A 549 14.56 -38.96 6.77
C PRO A 549 15.74 -38.02 6.46
N THR A 550 16.74 -38.01 7.34
CA THR A 550 17.93 -37.14 7.22
C THR A 550 18.73 -37.32 5.93
N LEU A 551 18.66 -38.49 5.29
CA LEU A 551 19.29 -38.74 3.98
C LEU A 551 18.80 -37.77 2.89
N LEU A 552 17.55 -37.28 2.98
CA LEU A 552 17.03 -36.30 2.02
C LEU A 552 17.64 -34.90 2.20
N LEU A 553 18.49 -34.66 3.21
CA LEU A 553 19.26 -33.41 3.33
C LEU A 553 20.56 -33.41 2.49
N GLU A 554 20.92 -34.52 1.84
CA GLU A 554 22.12 -34.58 1.01
C GLU A 554 22.09 -33.53 -0.13
N GLY A 555 23.21 -32.85 -0.34
CA GLY A 555 23.35 -31.78 -1.34
C GLY A 555 22.64 -30.47 -1.02
N LEU A 556 21.94 -30.34 0.13
CA LEU A 556 21.28 -29.10 0.53
C LEU A 556 22.22 -28.14 1.28
N ALA A 557 21.90 -26.85 1.24
CA ALA A 557 22.64 -25.79 1.93
C ALA A 557 22.78 -26.03 3.44
N SER A 558 23.90 -25.59 4.04
CA SER A 558 24.20 -25.83 5.44
C SER A 558 23.10 -25.31 6.39
N GLY A 559 22.73 -26.12 7.38
CA GLY A 559 21.67 -25.83 8.35
C GLY A 559 20.22 -25.98 7.83
N VAL A 560 20.02 -26.41 6.58
CA VAL A 560 18.69 -26.74 6.05
C VAL A 560 18.11 -27.98 6.72
N LYS A 561 16.79 -27.99 6.90
CA LYS A 561 16.01 -29.12 7.44
C LYS A 561 14.84 -29.57 6.55
N GLY A 562 14.66 -29.02 5.35
CA GLY A 562 13.54 -29.35 4.47
C GLY A 562 13.42 -28.49 3.20
N LEU A 563 12.35 -28.71 2.43
CA LEU A 563 12.02 -27.96 1.21
C LEU A 563 10.64 -27.28 1.34
N ALA A 564 10.60 -25.97 1.12
CA ALA A 564 9.42 -25.15 0.93
C ALA A 564 8.94 -25.21 -0.53
N ALA A 565 8.05 -26.16 -0.81
CA ALA A 565 7.42 -26.36 -2.10
C ALA A 565 6.44 -25.24 -2.50
N LEU A 566 6.61 -24.71 -3.71
CA LEU A 566 5.75 -23.69 -4.32
C LEU A 566 4.98 -24.19 -5.57
N GLY A 567 5.06 -25.48 -5.91
CA GLY A 567 4.53 -26.05 -7.16
C GLY A 567 2.99 -26.12 -7.27
N TRP A 568 2.51 -26.65 -8.39
CA TRP A 568 1.08 -26.70 -8.75
C TRP A 568 0.34 -27.93 -8.18
N ASN A 569 0.67 -28.35 -6.96
CA ASN A 569 -0.03 -29.37 -6.16
C ASN A 569 -0.87 -28.70 -5.04
N VAL A 570 -2.02 -29.27 -4.67
CA VAL A 570 -2.92 -28.73 -3.63
C VAL A 570 -2.28 -28.61 -2.23
N LEU A 571 -1.25 -29.42 -1.96
CA LEU A 571 -0.47 -29.40 -0.73
C LEU A 571 0.70 -28.39 -0.73
N SER A 572 0.92 -27.63 -1.81
CA SER A 572 1.98 -26.62 -1.87
C SER A 572 1.65 -25.37 -1.03
N LEU A 573 2.69 -24.61 -0.65
CA LEU A 573 2.54 -23.40 0.17
C LEU A 573 1.55 -22.39 -0.44
N PRO A 574 1.62 -22.01 -1.74
CA PRO A 574 0.64 -21.10 -2.36
C PRO A 574 -0.81 -21.57 -2.25
N LEU A 575 -1.07 -22.87 -2.40
CA LEU A 575 -2.42 -23.42 -2.44
C LEU A 575 -3.00 -23.63 -1.04
N GLN A 576 -2.23 -24.13 -0.08
CA GLN A 576 -2.64 -24.17 1.33
C GLN A 576 -2.84 -22.77 1.93
N PHE A 577 -1.95 -21.81 1.63
CA PHE A 577 -2.11 -20.43 2.11
C PHE A 577 -3.35 -19.73 1.52
N SER A 578 -3.59 -19.89 0.22
CA SER A 578 -4.79 -19.37 -0.45
C SER A 578 -6.06 -19.94 0.16
N ALA A 579 -6.10 -21.25 0.47
CA ALA A 579 -7.23 -21.88 1.15
C ALA A 579 -7.43 -21.34 2.58
N ALA A 580 -6.37 -21.27 3.38
CA ALA A 580 -6.46 -20.87 4.79
C ALA A 580 -6.87 -19.41 4.99
N PHE A 581 -6.37 -18.48 4.16
CA PHE A 581 -6.63 -17.04 4.31
C PHE A 581 -7.62 -16.46 3.30
N SER A 582 -8.07 -17.25 2.31
CA SER A 582 -9.06 -16.86 1.31
C SER A 582 -8.64 -15.73 0.35
N PHE A 583 -7.34 -15.63 0.03
CA PHE A 583 -6.81 -14.77 -1.04
C PHE A 583 -6.59 -15.58 -2.35
N PRO A 584 -6.44 -14.93 -3.53
CA PRO A 584 -6.32 -15.64 -4.81
C PRO A 584 -5.13 -16.60 -4.90
N ARG A 585 -5.30 -17.70 -5.66
CA ARG A 585 -4.28 -18.75 -5.88
C ARG A 585 -3.13 -18.27 -6.77
N LYS A 586 -2.32 -17.36 -6.26
CA LYS A 586 -1.15 -16.81 -6.95
C LYS A 586 -0.07 -16.38 -5.96
N PHE A 587 1.15 -16.25 -6.46
CA PHE A 587 2.29 -15.70 -5.71
C PHE A 587 3.25 -15.00 -6.66
N ALA A 588 4.19 -14.26 -6.10
CA ALA A 588 5.31 -13.65 -6.79
C ALA A 588 6.63 -14.01 -6.10
N LEU A 589 7.66 -14.27 -6.90
CA LEU A 589 9.02 -14.58 -6.48
C LEU A 589 9.97 -13.52 -7.03
N CYS A 590 10.80 -12.93 -6.18
CA CYS A 590 11.88 -12.04 -6.60
C CYS A 590 13.16 -12.46 -5.88
N LEU A 591 14.03 -13.17 -6.59
CA LEU A 591 15.32 -13.63 -6.06
C LEU A 591 16.34 -12.51 -6.17
N SER A 592 17.23 -12.35 -5.18
CA SER A 592 18.36 -11.43 -5.30
C SER A 592 19.58 -12.15 -5.90
N SER A 593 20.33 -11.45 -6.74
CA SER A 593 21.65 -11.92 -7.18
C SER A 593 22.69 -11.92 -6.06
N SER A 594 22.48 -11.12 -5.02
CA SER A 594 23.35 -10.98 -3.86
C SER A 594 23.15 -12.11 -2.84
N THR A 595 24.24 -12.54 -2.22
CA THR A 595 24.26 -13.42 -1.03
C THR A 595 24.13 -12.64 0.28
N SER A 596 24.17 -11.31 0.25
CA SER A 596 24.08 -10.42 1.42
C SER A 596 22.82 -9.55 1.45
N ALA A 597 21.92 -9.70 0.47
CA ALA A 597 20.62 -9.02 0.43
C ALA A 597 19.50 -10.04 0.17
N ASN A 598 18.35 -9.83 0.80
CA ASN A 598 17.24 -10.77 0.73
C ASN A 598 16.40 -10.52 -0.53
N GLY A 599 16.12 -11.60 -1.28
CA GLY A 599 14.94 -11.68 -2.12
C GLY A 599 13.66 -11.88 -1.30
N VAL A 600 12.52 -12.01 -1.98
CA VAL A 600 11.20 -12.21 -1.35
C VAL A 600 10.32 -13.20 -2.12
N VAL A 601 9.48 -13.95 -1.39
CA VAL A 601 8.25 -14.56 -1.91
C VAL A 601 7.07 -13.77 -1.35
N LEU A 602 6.14 -13.36 -2.21
CA LEU A 602 4.89 -12.68 -1.87
C LEU A 602 3.71 -13.54 -2.31
N PHE A 603 2.96 -14.11 -1.37
CA PHE A 603 1.76 -14.90 -1.68
C PHE A 603 0.53 -13.98 -1.75
N GLY A 604 -0.45 -14.31 -2.59
CA GLY A 604 -1.72 -13.57 -2.69
C GLY A 604 -1.68 -12.37 -3.63
N ASP A 605 -2.49 -11.35 -3.32
CA ASP A 605 -2.67 -10.18 -4.18
C ASP A 605 -1.50 -9.19 -4.12
N GLY A 606 -1.38 -8.38 -5.18
CA GLY A 606 -0.52 -7.20 -5.19
C GLY A 606 -1.13 -6.01 -4.41
N PRO A 607 -0.45 -4.85 -4.34
CA PRO A 607 0.72 -4.45 -5.14
C PRO A 607 2.01 -5.20 -4.76
N TYR A 608 3.04 -5.09 -5.60
CA TYR A 608 4.38 -5.60 -5.31
C TYR A 608 5.35 -4.41 -5.25
N MET A 609 5.47 -3.80 -4.08
CA MET A 609 6.15 -2.53 -3.87
C MET A 609 7.64 -2.76 -3.57
N LEU A 610 8.49 -2.63 -4.58
CA LEU A 610 9.95 -2.69 -4.41
C LEU A 610 10.52 -1.27 -4.28
N GLY A 611 11.65 -1.12 -3.57
CA GLY A 611 12.26 0.20 -3.33
C GLY A 611 12.58 0.96 -4.63
N PRO A 612 12.23 2.25 -4.77
CA PRO A 612 11.82 3.21 -3.74
C PRO A 612 10.28 3.37 -3.57
N GLY A 613 9.50 2.30 -3.69
CA GLY A 613 8.02 2.35 -3.63
C GLY A 613 7.35 2.18 -4.99
N ILE A 614 7.96 1.39 -5.87
CA ILE A 614 7.47 1.07 -7.21
C ILE A 614 6.64 -0.21 -7.13
N ASP A 615 5.37 -0.12 -7.52
CA ASP A 615 4.49 -1.28 -7.74
C ASP A 615 4.87 -2.00 -9.04
N VAL A 616 5.77 -2.99 -8.94
CA VAL A 616 6.27 -3.72 -10.12
C VAL A 616 5.25 -4.68 -10.71
N SER A 617 4.09 -4.89 -10.07
CA SER A 617 2.98 -5.67 -10.65
C SER A 617 2.47 -5.09 -11.98
N LYS A 618 2.64 -3.77 -12.16
CA LYS A 618 2.28 -3.02 -13.38
C LYS A 618 3.24 -3.25 -14.57
N LEU A 619 4.36 -3.94 -14.36
CA LEU A 619 5.41 -4.20 -15.37
C LEU A 619 5.37 -5.63 -15.93
N LEU A 620 4.42 -6.43 -15.44
CA LEU A 620 4.31 -7.85 -15.69
C LEU A 620 3.86 -8.13 -17.12
N THR A 621 4.74 -8.75 -17.90
CA THR A 621 4.41 -9.31 -19.21
C THR A 621 4.06 -10.79 -19.04
N TYR A 622 2.86 -11.16 -19.46
CA TYR A 622 2.25 -12.48 -19.22
C TYR A 622 2.46 -13.47 -20.38
N THR A 623 2.65 -14.73 -20.02
CA THR A 623 2.59 -15.92 -20.88
C THR A 623 1.65 -16.96 -20.26
N PRO A 624 0.94 -17.79 -21.05
CA PRO A 624 0.25 -18.95 -20.51
C PRO A 624 1.23 -19.89 -19.77
N LEU A 625 0.76 -20.48 -18.67
CA LEU A 625 1.40 -21.65 -18.08
C LEU A 625 1.00 -22.88 -18.89
N ILE A 626 1.95 -23.80 -19.06
CA ILE A 626 1.74 -25.13 -19.60
C ILE A 626 1.87 -26.11 -18.45
N ARG A 627 1.04 -27.15 -18.44
CA ARG A 627 1.13 -28.30 -17.51
C ARG A 627 1.64 -29.50 -18.30
N ASN A 628 2.72 -30.11 -17.86
CA ASN A 628 3.25 -31.34 -18.46
C ASN A 628 2.32 -32.52 -18.07
N PRO A 629 1.84 -33.35 -19.03
CA PRO A 629 0.94 -34.45 -18.73
C PRO A 629 1.56 -35.57 -17.88
N ILE A 630 2.89 -35.64 -17.77
CA ILE A 630 3.60 -36.66 -17.01
C ILE A 630 4.36 -35.98 -15.85
N ASN A 631 4.23 -36.52 -14.63
CA ASN A 631 5.09 -36.11 -13.53
C ASN A 631 6.50 -36.70 -13.70
N LEU A 632 7.51 -35.86 -13.52
CA LEU A 632 8.92 -36.17 -13.78
C LEU A 632 9.74 -36.41 -12.51
N VAL A 633 9.08 -36.38 -11.34
CA VAL A 633 9.69 -36.44 -10.01
C VAL A 633 9.16 -37.68 -9.26
N GLY A 634 10.03 -38.38 -8.53
CA GLY A 634 9.67 -39.38 -7.50
C GLY A 634 8.92 -40.67 -7.91
N GLY A 635 8.43 -40.78 -9.15
CA GLY A 635 7.47 -41.80 -9.58
C GLY A 635 7.95 -43.26 -9.59
N PHE A 636 7.94 -43.92 -8.43
CA PHE A 636 8.12 -45.38 -8.28
C PHE A 636 6.90 -46.21 -8.71
N PHE A 637 5.73 -45.58 -8.89
CA PHE A 637 4.47 -46.25 -9.26
C PHE A 637 3.84 -45.51 -10.44
N GLY A 638 3.47 -46.25 -11.50
CA GLY A 638 3.10 -45.71 -12.80
C GLY A 638 1.70 -45.07 -12.90
N VAL A 639 1.39 -44.10 -12.03
CA VAL A 639 0.19 -43.28 -12.13
C VAL A 639 0.48 -42.06 -13.00
N SER A 640 -0.29 -41.84 -14.06
CA SER A 640 -0.10 -40.72 -15.00
C SER A 640 -0.67 -39.41 -14.46
N GLU A 641 -0.09 -38.90 -13.37
CA GLU A 641 -0.45 -37.58 -12.83
C GLU A 641 0.35 -36.46 -13.53
N PRO A 642 -0.22 -35.27 -13.78
CA PRO A 642 0.49 -34.20 -14.47
C PRO A 642 1.40 -33.43 -13.51
N SER A 643 2.63 -33.12 -13.95
CA SER A 643 3.67 -32.45 -13.15
C SER A 643 3.18 -31.18 -12.44
N ALA A 644 3.69 -30.98 -11.22
CA ALA A 644 3.53 -29.75 -10.45
C ALA A 644 4.43 -28.59 -10.92
N GLU A 645 5.40 -28.83 -11.80
CA GLU A 645 6.36 -27.82 -12.25
C GLU A 645 5.77 -26.79 -13.24
N TYR A 646 6.36 -25.60 -13.28
CA TYR A 646 5.89 -24.49 -14.12
C TYR A 646 6.58 -24.45 -15.49
N PHE A 647 5.85 -24.88 -16.53
CA PHE A 647 6.30 -24.80 -17.92
C PHE A 647 5.76 -23.55 -18.64
N ILE A 648 6.53 -23.04 -19.60
CA ILE A 648 6.17 -21.92 -20.48
C ILE A 648 6.43 -22.26 -21.96
N GLY A 649 5.60 -21.71 -22.85
CA GLY A 649 5.66 -22.02 -24.29
C GLY A 649 6.70 -21.21 -25.07
N VAL A 650 7.98 -21.56 -24.96
CA VAL A 650 9.02 -21.03 -25.88
C VAL A 650 8.78 -21.55 -27.30
N LYS A 651 8.98 -20.69 -28.31
CA LYS A 651 8.79 -20.99 -29.74
C LYS A 651 10.01 -20.75 -30.60
N SER A 652 10.88 -19.82 -30.22
CA SER A 652 12.23 -19.69 -30.79
C SER A 652 13.18 -18.97 -29.84
N ILE A 653 14.48 -19.04 -30.10
CA ILE A 653 15.51 -18.30 -29.37
C ILE A 653 16.12 -17.28 -30.32
N LYS A 654 16.35 -16.05 -29.84
CA LYS A 654 17.05 -14.98 -30.56
C LYS A 654 18.25 -14.49 -29.77
N ILE A 655 19.34 -14.18 -30.47
CA ILE A 655 20.55 -13.58 -29.90
C ILE A 655 20.95 -12.37 -30.74
N GLY A 656 21.07 -11.20 -30.13
CA GLY A 656 21.30 -9.94 -30.84
C GLY A 656 20.23 -9.64 -31.90
N GLY A 657 18.97 -10.03 -31.62
CA GLY A 657 17.82 -9.91 -32.54
C GLY A 657 17.75 -10.96 -33.65
N LYS A 658 18.77 -11.82 -33.83
CA LYS A 658 18.80 -12.87 -34.87
C LYS A 658 18.35 -14.22 -34.31
N THR A 659 17.47 -14.91 -35.02
CA THR A 659 16.98 -16.25 -34.63
C THR A 659 18.09 -17.28 -34.66
N VAL A 660 18.20 -18.07 -33.59
CA VAL A 660 19.12 -19.21 -33.48
C VAL A 660 18.46 -20.45 -34.10
N PRO A 661 19.14 -21.17 -35.01
CA PRO A 661 18.62 -22.44 -35.53
C PRO A 661 18.69 -23.52 -34.45
N VAL A 662 17.54 -23.89 -33.90
CA VAL A 662 17.36 -24.98 -32.91
C VAL A 662 16.27 -25.93 -33.39
N ASN A 663 16.31 -27.18 -32.94
CA ASN A 663 15.21 -28.11 -33.21
C ASN A 663 13.95 -27.69 -32.44
N THR A 664 12.94 -27.19 -33.15
CA THR A 664 11.72 -26.61 -32.54
C THR A 664 10.79 -27.65 -31.94
N THR A 665 10.94 -28.94 -32.25
CA THR A 665 10.16 -29.99 -31.58
C THR A 665 10.51 -30.10 -30.11
N LEU A 666 11.80 -29.96 -29.76
CA LEU A 666 12.31 -29.97 -28.38
C LEU A 666 11.74 -28.82 -27.53
N LEU A 667 11.34 -27.71 -28.14
CA LEU A 667 10.75 -26.55 -27.46
C LEU A 667 9.28 -26.77 -27.05
N SER A 668 8.65 -27.85 -27.51
CA SER A 668 7.29 -28.26 -27.13
C SER A 668 7.35 -29.55 -26.29
N ILE A 669 6.31 -29.82 -25.50
CA ILE A 669 6.22 -31.06 -24.72
C ILE A 669 5.54 -32.13 -25.61
N ASN A 670 6.13 -33.34 -25.70
CA ASN A 670 5.50 -34.48 -26.38
C ASN A 670 4.47 -35.19 -25.48
N LYS A 671 3.91 -36.33 -25.92
CA LYS A 671 2.90 -37.07 -25.12
C LYS A 671 3.55 -37.79 -23.94
N GLU A 672 4.84 -38.08 -24.08
CA GLU A 672 5.73 -38.82 -23.19
C GLU A 672 6.34 -37.92 -22.09
N GLY A 673 5.98 -36.62 -22.08
CA GLY A 673 6.37 -35.62 -21.09
C GLY A 673 7.76 -35.00 -21.32
N GLU A 674 8.38 -35.25 -22.46
CA GLU A 674 9.72 -34.79 -22.82
C GLU A 674 9.66 -33.47 -23.62
N GLY A 675 10.75 -32.69 -23.55
CA GLY A 675 10.87 -31.39 -24.21
C GLY A 675 10.30 -30.23 -23.38
N GLY A 676 9.94 -29.14 -24.05
CA GLY A 676 9.40 -27.92 -23.43
C GLY A 676 10.42 -27.07 -22.67
N THR A 677 9.92 -26.05 -21.98
CA THR A 677 10.70 -25.14 -21.13
C THR A 677 10.06 -25.00 -19.76
N LYS A 678 10.82 -25.23 -18.68
CA LYS A 678 10.39 -24.99 -17.29
C LYS A 678 11.26 -23.97 -16.57
N ILE A 679 10.81 -23.47 -15.41
CA ILE A 679 11.58 -22.57 -14.54
C ILE A 679 11.82 -23.27 -13.20
N SER A 680 13.03 -23.15 -12.63
CA SER A 680 13.43 -23.83 -11.40
C SER A 680 14.31 -22.94 -10.50
N THR A 681 14.16 -23.11 -9.19
CA THR A 681 15.01 -22.51 -8.15
C THR A 681 16.09 -23.45 -7.63
N VAL A 682 15.99 -24.76 -7.88
CA VAL A 682 16.99 -25.76 -7.44
C VAL A 682 18.12 -25.95 -8.45
N PHE A 683 17.91 -25.59 -9.72
CA PHE A 683 18.98 -25.43 -10.71
C PHE A 683 19.57 -24.01 -10.61
N PRO A 684 20.85 -23.82 -10.26
CA PRO A 684 21.43 -22.48 -10.09
C PRO A 684 21.67 -21.76 -11.42
N TYR A 685 21.92 -22.50 -12.50
CA TYR A 685 22.12 -21.99 -13.86
C TYR A 685 21.17 -22.68 -14.83
N SER A 686 20.87 -22.03 -15.95
CA SER A 686 19.96 -22.58 -16.94
C SER A 686 20.59 -23.75 -17.68
N SER A 687 19.91 -24.89 -17.64
CA SER A 687 20.32 -26.13 -18.32
C SER A 687 19.63 -26.22 -19.68
N LEU A 688 20.39 -26.48 -20.73
CA LEU A 688 19.91 -26.64 -22.10
C LEU A 688 20.27 -28.02 -22.61
N GLU A 689 19.36 -28.70 -23.29
CA GLU A 689 19.66 -29.91 -24.07
C GLU A 689 20.85 -29.67 -25.01
N THR A 690 21.75 -30.64 -25.17
CA THR A 690 23.04 -30.48 -25.87
C THR A 690 22.97 -29.79 -27.24
N SER A 691 21.99 -30.11 -28.09
CA SER A 691 21.83 -29.45 -29.40
C SER A 691 21.41 -27.98 -29.28
N ILE A 692 20.51 -27.66 -28.33
CA ILE A 692 20.12 -26.29 -27.99
C ILE A 692 21.29 -25.53 -27.36
N HIS A 693 22.01 -26.15 -26.41
CA HIS A 693 23.18 -25.57 -25.74
C HIS A 693 24.23 -25.16 -26.76
N LYS A 694 24.64 -26.08 -27.63
CA LYS A 694 25.61 -25.82 -28.69
C LYS A 694 25.16 -24.69 -29.62
N ALA A 695 23.92 -24.72 -30.09
CA ALA A 695 23.39 -23.69 -30.99
C ALA A 695 23.36 -22.29 -30.32
N VAL A 696 22.98 -22.21 -29.04
CA VAL A 696 22.99 -20.96 -28.25
C VAL A 696 24.42 -20.45 -28.03
N VAL A 697 25.34 -21.33 -27.64
CA VAL A 697 26.76 -20.97 -27.41
C VAL A 697 27.42 -20.48 -28.70
N ASP A 698 27.29 -21.24 -29.80
CA ASP A 698 27.89 -20.88 -31.09
C ASP A 698 27.33 -19.56 -31.63
N ALA A 699 26.01 -19.35 -31.52
CA ALA A 699 25.37 -18.10 -31.93
C ALA A 699 25.75 -16.91 -31.02
N PHE A 700 25.94 -17.12 -29.73
CA PHE A 700 26.39 -16.08 -28.79
C PHE A 700 27.84 -15.66 -29.03
N VAL A 701 28.75 -16.62 -29.18
CA VAL A 701 30.16 -16.36 -29.56
C VAL A 701 30.22 -15.63 -30.91
N LYS A 702 29.43 -16.06 -31.90
CA LYS A 702 29.35 -15.39 -33.21
C LYS A 702 28.76 -13.97 -33.14
N ALA A 703 27.84 -13.70 -32.21
CA ALA A 703 27.26 -12.38 -31.99
C ALA A 703 28.18 -11.42 -31.20
N LEU A 704 29.16 -11.95 -30.45
CA LEU A 704 30.18 -11.16 -29.74
C LEU A 704 31.29 -10.63 -30.66
N GLY A 705 31.61 -11.32 -31.75
CA GLY A 705 32.72 -10.95 -32.64
C GLY A 705 34.09 -11.20 -32.00
N ASN A 706 35.05 -10.29 -32.21
CA ASN A 706 36.45 -10.46 -31.81
C ASN A 706 36.71 -10.20 -30.31
N VAL A 707 35.99 -10.90 -29.43
CA VAL A 707 36.21 -10.90 -27.98
C VAL A 707 37.15 -12.04 -27.60
N THR A 708 38.13 -11.77 -26.73
CA THR A 708 39.11 -12.76 -26.27
C THR A 708 38.43 -13.85 -25.41
N ARG A 709 38.19 -15.01 -26.01
CA ARG A 709 37.82 -16.24 -25.29
C ARG A 709 39.01 -16.70 -24.43
N VAL A 710 38.72 -17.20 -23.23
CA VAL A 710 39.71 -17.83 -22.33
C VAL A 710 39.34 -19.31 -22.11
N ALA A 711 40.13 -20.02 -21.31
CA ALA A 711 39.82 -21.40 -20.93
C ALA A 711 38.40 -21.50 -20.33
N ALA A 712 37.67 -22.54 -20.71
CA ALA A 712 36.36 -22.86 -20.13
C ALA A 712 36.52 -23.17 -18.63
N VAL A 713 35.60 -22.68 -17.81
CA VAL A 713 35.58 -22.94 -16.37
C VAL A 713 34.29 -23.66 -16.05
N ALA A 714 34.39 -24.89 -15.55
CA ALA A 714 33.23 -25.71 -15.21
C ALA A 714 32.28 -24.96 -14.24
N PRO A 715 30.95 -25.02 -14.46
CA PRO A 715 30.24 -25.84 -15.45
C PRO A 715 30.06 -25.21 -16.84
N PHE A 716 30.70 -24.08 -17.16
CA PHE A 716 30.46 -23.30 -18.38
C PHE A 716 31.44 -23.64 -19.52
N SER A 717 30.92 -23.81 -20.75
CA SER A 717 31.74 -24.10 -21.94
C SER A 717 32.35 -22.86 -22.63
N ALA A 718 31.82 -21.66 -22.35
CA ALA A 718 32.21 -20.42 -23.02
C ALA A 718 32.54 -19.32 -22.01
N CYS A 719 33.83 -19.03 -21.86
CA CYS A 719 34.38 -18.02 -20.96
C CYS A 719 35.25 -17.02 -21.72
N PHE A 720 35.30 -15.79 -21.24
CA PHE A 720 35.89 -14.63 -21.90
C PHE A 720 36.66 -13.75 -20.90
N SER A 721 37.57 -12.93 -21.40
CA SER A 721 38.23 -11.91 -20.58
C SER A 721 37.23 -10.86 -20.12
N ALA A 722 37.10 -10.65 -18.80
CA ALA A 722 36.22 -9.62 -18.22
C ALA A 722 36.55 -8.20 -18.74
N LYS A 723 37.83 -7.96 -19.07
CA LYS A 723 38.36 -6.69 -19.59
C LYS A 723 37.85 -6.34 -21.00
N SER A 724 37.28 -7.29 -21.73
CA SER A 724 36.70 -7.06 -23.06
C SER A 724 35.29 -6.46 -23.02
N PHE A 725 34.67 -6.31 -21.85
CA PHE A 725 33.28 -5.86 -21.73
C PHE A 725 33.15 -4.51 -21.01
N VAL A 726 32.39 -3.59 -21.59
CA VAL A 726 31.93 -2.40 -20.87
C VAL A 726 30.86 -2.83 -19.87
N SER A 727 31.00 -2.41 -18.61
CA SER A 727 29.96 -2.64 -17.59
C SER A 727 28.75 -1.72 -17.83
N THR A 728 27.55 -2.29 -17.81
CA THR A 728 26.28 -1.55 -18.00
C THR A 728 25.40 -1.62 -16.76
N ARG A 729 24.37 -0.75 -16.71
CA ARG A 729 23.30 -0.78 -15.68
C ARG A 729 22.41 -2.06 -15.71
N THR A 730 22.77 -3.04 -16.53
CA THR A 730 22.17 -4.38 -16.73
C THR A 730 23.25 -5.48 -16.91
N GLY A 731 24.41 -5.34 -16.25
CA GLY A 731 25.53 -6.28 -16.31
C GLY A 731 26.50 -6.03 -17.48
N PRO A 732 27.36 -6.99 -17.84
CA PRO A 732 28.28 -6.86 -18.98
C PRO A 732 27.57 -6.50 -20.29
N GLY A 733 28.19 -5.64 -21.11
CA GLY A 733 27.71 -5.28 -22.44
C GLY A 733 27.87 -6.44 -23.44
N VAL A 734 26.87 -7.32 -23.51
CA VAL A 734 26.84 -8.52 -24.36
C VAL A 734 25.57 -8.58 -25.21
N PRO A 735 25.52 -9.39 -26.29
CA PRO A 735 24.32 -9.63 -27.06
C PRO A 735 23.14 -10.07 -26.17
N LEU A 736 21.98 -9.41 -26.34
CA LEU A 736 20.76 -9.79 -25.66
C LEU A 736 20.31 -11.18 -26.11
N ILE A 737 19.95 -12.05 -25.15
CA ILE A 737 19.30 -13.33 -25.42
C ILE A 737 17.80 -13.16 -25.15
N GLU A 738 16.97 -13.56 -26.11
CA GLU A 738 15.50 -13.47 -26.02
C GLU A 738 14.88 -14.85 -26.33
N PHE A 739 14.10 -15.42 -25.40
CA PHE A 739 13.21 -16.54 -25.73
C PHE A 739 11.87 -15.98 -26.20
N VAL A 740 11.49 -16.24 -27.45
CA VAL A 740 10.19 -15.84 -28.00
C VAL A 740 9.12 -16.80 -27.48
N LEU A 741 8.05 -16.26 -26.89
CA LEU A 741 6.98 -17.03 -26.27
C LEU A 741 5.78 -17.16 -27.23
N GLN A 742 4.56 -16.91 -26.75
CA GLN A 742 3.32 -17.12 -27.53
C GLN A 742 3.15 -16.16 -28.74
N SER A 743 3.99 -15.14 -28.88
CA SER A 743 4.06 -14.30 -30.08
C SER A 743 5.39 -13.55 -30.17
N GLU A 744 5.74 -13.06 -31.35
CA GLU A 744 6.93 -12.20 -31.58
C GLU A 744 6.95 -10.88 -30.76
N LYS A 745 5.81 -10.50 -30.16
CA LYS A 745 5.74 -9.33 -29.27
C LYS A 745 6.01 -9.67 -27.80
N VAL A 746 5.95 -10.95 -27.42
CA VAL A 746 6.10 -11.43 -26.04
C VAL A 746 7.35 -12.28 -25.94
N VAL A 747 8.40 -11.69 -25.35
CA VAL A 747 9.73 -12.30 -25.30
C VAL A 747 10.32 -12.23 -23.89
N TRP A 748 10.91 -13.34 -23.44
CA TRP A 748 11.65 -13.43 -22.20
C TRP A 748 13.07 -12.93 -22.42
N ARG A 749 13.37 -11.72 -21.93
CA ARG A 749 14.69 -11.09 -22.08
C ARG A 749 15.65 -11.50 -20.97
N ILE A 750 16.86 -11.88 -21.38
CA ILE A 750 18.01 -12.21 -20.54
C ILE A 750 19.16 -11.26 -20.94
N ASN A 751 19.44 -10.29 -20.07
CA ASN A 751 20.49 -9.29 -20.24
C ASN A 751 21.85 -9.81 -19.71
N GLY A 752 22.91 -9.00 -19.81
CA GLY A 752 24.25 -9.39 -19.35
C GLY A 752 24.34 -9.83 -17.89
N ALA A 753 23.57 -9.25 -16.97
CA ALA A 753 23.55 -9.66 -15.57
C ALA A 753 22.99 -11.07 -15.39
N ASN A 754 21.94 -11.41 -16.14
CA ASN A 754 21.30 -12.73 -16.11
C ASN A 754 21.89 -13.74 -17.11
N SER A 755 22.69 -13.32 -18.11
CA SER A 755 23.33 -14.23 -19.07
C SER A 755 24.80 -14.50 -18.76
N MET A 756 25.49 -13.63 -18.03
CA MET A 756 26.91 -13.75 -17.73
C MET A 756 27.17 -14.00 -16.24
N VAL A 757 28.14 -14.86 -15.95
CA VAL A 757 28.59 -15.23 -14.60
C VAL A 757 30.06 -14.84 -14.45
N PHE A 758 30.38 -14.00 -13.46
CA PHE A 758 31.77 -13.72 -13.11
C PHE A 758 32.32 -14.87 -12.25
N VAL A 759 33.31 -15.58 -12.79
CA VAL A 759 34.05 -16.62 -12.04
C VAL A 759 35.06 -15.94 -11.10
N ASN A 760 35.67 -14.86 -11.58
CA ASN A 760 36.57 -14.00 -10.82
C ASN A 760 36.66 -12.62 -11.51
N LYS A 761 37.53 -11.73 -11.01
CA LYS A 761 37.70 -10.36 -11.53
C LYS A 761 38.18 -10.27 -13.00
N ASP A 762 38.80 -11.32 -13.53
CA ASP A 762 39.42 -11.36 -14.86
C ASP A 762 38.66 -12.27 -15.85
N VAL A 763 37.80 -13.17 -15.37
CA VAL A 763 37.09 -14.19 -16.18
C VAL A 763 35.57 -14.12 -15.98
N VAL A 764 34.85 -13.99 -17.09
CA VAL A 764 33.38 -14.01 -17.14
C VAL A 764 32.88 -15.03 -18.17
N CYS A 765 31.88 -15.82 -17.81
CA CYS A 765 31.38 -16.94 -18.60
C CYS A 765 29.90 -16.79 -18.97
N LEU A 766 29.48 -17.41 -20.07
CA LEU A 766 28.07 -17.54 -20.44
C LEU A 766 27.40 -18.54 -19.50
N GLY A 767 26.43 -18.07 -18.71
CA GLY A 767 25.80 -18.76 -17.59
C GLY A 767 24.78 -19.85 -17.94
N PHE A 768 25.08 -20.65 -18.97
CA PHE A 768 24.23 -21.75 -19.45
C PHE A 768 25.04 -23.05 -19.48
N VAL A 769 24.46 -24.13 -18.97
CA VAL A 769 25.11 -25.45 -18.85
C VAL A 769 24.49 -26.46 -19.82
N ASP A 770 25.29 -27.42 -20.27
CA ASP A 770 24.83 -28.54 -21.09
C ASP A 770 24.14 -29.56 -20.17
N GLY A 771 22.86 -29.84 -20.43
CA GLY A 771 22.06 -30.81 -19.68
C GLY A 771 22.21 -32.25 -20.17
N GLY A 772 22.93 -32.46 -21.27
CA GLY A 772 22.92 -33.71 -22.02
C GLY A 772 21.78 -33.79 -23.04
N PRO A 773 21.73 -34.84 -23.86
CA PRO A 773 20.65 -35.08 -24.80
C PRO A 773 19.39 -35.61 -24.08
N LEU A 774 18.20 -35.35 -24.64
CA LEU A 774 16.99 -36.07 -24.21
C LEU A 774 17.14 -37.55 -24.54
N ARG A 775 17.34 -38.39 -23.51
CA ARG A 775 17.32 -39.86 -23.60
C ARG A 775 16.76 -40.46 -22.32
N PHE A 776 16.09 -41.59 -22.46
CA PHE A 776 15.77 -42.48 -21.36
C PHE A 776 16.70 -43.69 -21.40
N VAL A 777 17.41 -43.97 -20.31
CA VAL A 777 18.10 -45.24 -20.08
C VAL A 777 17.89 -45.63 -18.62
N ASP A 778 17.65 -46.92 -18.40
CA ASP A 778 17.44 -47.55 -17.11
C ASP A 778 18.74 -47.59 -16.24
N TRP A 779 18.62 -47.95 -14.96
CA TRP A 779 19.74 -48.13 -14.01
C TRP A 779 20.63 -46.91 -13.76
N GLY A 780 20.02 -45.79 -13.35
CA GLY A 780 20.65 -44.84 -12.41
C GLY A 780 21.47 -43.68 -12.98
N ILE A 781 21.46 -43.44 -14.30
CA ILE A 781 22.12 -42.27 -14.92
C ILE A 781 21.13 -41.12 -15.08
N LYS A 782 21.51 -39.91 -14.63
CA LYS A 782 20.67 -38.70 -14.71
C LYS A 782 20.63 -38.16 -16.15
N PHE A 783 19.45 -38.20 -16.77
CA PHE A 783 19.15 -37.52 -18.04
C PHE A 783 18.04 -36.47 -17.84
N THR A 784 18.19 -35.30 -18.47
CA THR A 784 17.13 -34.28 -18.48
C THR A 784 16.01 -34.67 -19.46
N ARG A 785 14.77 -34.78 -18.98
CA ARG A 785 13.58 -34.90 -19.87
C ARG A 785 13.08 -33.56 -20.41
N THR A 786 13.36 -32.45 -19.73
CA THR A 786 12.99 -31.10 -20.20
C THR A 786 14.13 -30.46 -21.02
N ALA A 787 13.83 -29.91 -22.18
CA ALA A 787 14.85 -29.38 -23.09
C ALA A 787 15.47 -28.04 -22.67
N ILE A 788 14.72 -27.21 -21.93
CA ILE A 788 15.22 -25.96 -21.34
C ILE A 788 14.74 -25.86 -19.89
N VAL A 789 15.66 -25.81 -18.94
CA VAL A 789 15.39 -25.47 -17.54
C VAL A 789 15.96 -24.08 -17.29
N ILE A 790 15.10 -23.09 -17.06
CA ILE A 790 15.50 -21.74 -16.69
C ILE A 790 15.85 -21.74 -15.20
N GLY A 791 17.14 -21.63 -14.89
CA GLY A 791 17.68 -21.70 -13.52
C GLY A 791 17.79 -20.33 -12.84
N GLY A 792 18.17 -20.36 -11.55
CA GLY A 792 18.27 -19.23 -10.63
C GLY A 792 18.92 -17.97 -11.21
N HIS A 793 20.13 -18.07 -11.76
CA HIS A 793 20.88 -16.94 -12.31
C HIS A 793 20.14 -16.17 -13.42
N GLN A 794 19.26 -16.85 -14.16
CA GLN A 794 18.44 -16.25 -15.22
C GLN A 794 17.13 -15.62 -14.72
N ILE A 795 16.80 -15.78 -13.43
CA ILE A 795 15.61 -15.22 -12.76
C ILE A 795 15.94 -14.28 -11.58
N GLU A 796 17.20 -14.23 -11.14
CA GLU A 796 17.74 -13.22 -10.22
C GLU A 796 17.43 -11.79 -10.66
N ASP A 797 17.12 -10.92 -9.70
CA ASP A 797 16.74 -9.50 -9.84
C ASP A 797 15.56 -9.24 -10.82
N ASN A 798 14.73 -10.26 -11.06
CA ASN A 798 13.46 -10.16 -11.77
C ASN A 798 12.33 -10.61 -10.83
N LEU A 799 11.17 -9.96 -10.86
CA LEU A 799 9.97 -10.49 -10.19
C LEU A 799 9.17 -11.34 -11.19
N ILE A 800 8.90 -12.58 -10.79
CA ILE A 800 8.09 -13.55 -11.51
C ILE A 800 6.78 -13.75 -10.73
N GLN A 801 5.64 -13.44 -11.35
CA GLN A 801 4.32 -13.79 -10.80
C GLN A 801 3.84 -15.10 -11.41
N ILE A 802 3.30 -15.99 -10.58
CA ILE A 802 2.64 -17.24 -10.98
C ILE A 802 1.19 -17.16 -10.50
N ASP A 803 0.25 -17.18 -11.44
CA ASP A 803 -1.18 -17.04 -11.22
C ASP A 803 -1.90 -18.33 -11.66
N LEU A 804 -2.13 -19.20 -10.67
CA LEU A 804 -2.72 -20.54 -10.85
C LEU A 804 -4.23 -20.49 -11.07
N ALA A 805 -4.88 -19.38 -10.68
CA ALA A 805 -6.30 -19.16 -10.93
C ALA A 805 -6.56 -18.80 -12.41
N ALA A 806 -5.62 -18.12 -13.06
CA ALA A 806 -5.71 -17.73 -14.47
C ALA A 806 -4.70 -18.47 -15.39
N SER A 807 -4.11 -19.58 -14.91
CA SER A 807 -3.16 -20.45 -15.63
C SER A 807 -2.08 -19.68 -16.41
N ARG A 808 -1.43 -18.72 -15.76
CA ARG A 808 -0.47 -17.80 -16.41
C ARG A 808 0.71 -17.45 -15.51
N LEU A 809 1.83 -17.15 -16.15
CA LEU A 809 3.06 -16.69 -15.52
C LEU A 809 3.42 -15.32 -16.11
N ALA A 810 4.02 -14.44 -15.31
CA ALA A 810 4.54 -13.17 -15.81
C ALA A 810 5.92 -12.84 -15.25
N LYS A 811 6.69 -12.08 -16.03
CA LYS A 811 8.00 -11.54 -15.65
C LYS A 811 7.98 -10.02 -15.75
N THR A 812 8.64 -9.34 -14.81
CA THR A 812 8.87 -7.89 -14.89
C THR A 812 9.67 -7.52 -16.14
N THR A 813 9.17 -6.55 -16.89
CA THR A 813 9.95 -5.86 -17.92
C THR A 813 10.87 -4.79 -17.31
N PRO A 814 12.01 -4.45 -17.94
CA PRO A 814 12.92 -3.44 -17.38
C PRO A 814 12.28 -2.06 -17.31
N PHE A 815 12.22 -1.46 -16.12
CA PHE A 815 11.89 -0.04 -15.97
C PHE A 815 12.94 0.81 -16.70
N PRO A 816 12.57 1.74 -17.60
CA PRO A 816 13.53 2.67 -18.17
C PRO A 816 14.09 3.56 -17.04
N LYS A 817 15.42 3.61 -16.89
CA LYS A 817 16.10 4.40 -15.84
C LYS A 817 16.23 5.90 -16.21
N ALA A 818 15.90 6.24 -17.46
CA ALA A 818 15.71 7.59 -17.97
C ALA A 818 14.82 7.58 -19.23
N LEU A 819 14.21 8.71 -19.54
CA LEU A 819 13.41 8.97 -20.74
C LEU A 819 14.01 10.14 -21.55
N VAL A 820 13.73 10.19 -22.85
CA VAL A 820 14.20 11.26 -23.74
C VAL A 820 13.10 11.76 -24.69
N LEU A 821 13.09 13.08 -24.94
CA LEU A 821 12.37 13.72 -26.04
C LEU A 821 13.36 14.35 -27.02
N ARG A 822 13.05 14.25 -28.31
CA ARG A 822 13.75 14.97 -29.39
C ARG A 822 13.17 16.37 -29.50
N VAL A 823 14.05 17.37 -29.48
CA VAL A 823 13.70 18.79 -29.67
C VAL A 823 14.31 19.26 -30.99
N THR A 824 13.64 20.14 -31.72
CA THR A 824 14.22 20.91 -32.83
C THR A 824 13.83 22.38 -32.71
N LYS A 825 14.58 23.28 -33.35
CA LYS A 825 14.26 24.71 -33.42
C LYS A 825 13.45 24.97 -34.70
N ASP A 826 12.28 25.59 -34.57
CA ASP A 826 11.43 25.98 -35.69
C ASP A 826 12.08 27.20 -36.40
N THR A 827 12.36 27.10 -37.70
CA THR A 827 13.20 28.10 -38.40
C THR A 827 12.51 29.45 -38.57
N THR A 828 11.18 29.47 -38.64
CA THR A 828 10.38 30.69 -38.81
C THR A 828 10.16 31.41 -37.49
N THR A 829 9.71 30.69 -36.46
CA THR A 829 9.35 31.29 -35.16
C THR A 829 10.50 31.32 -34.15
N ARG A 830 11.60 30.60 -34.42
CA ARG A 830 12.74 30.35 -33.51
C ARG A 830 12.40 29.62 -32.20
N GLN A 831 11.15 29.20 -32.03
CA GLN A 831 10.68 28.42 -30.87
C GLN A 831 11.26 26.99 -30.89
N TYR A 832 11.40 26.40 -29.72
CA TYR A 832 11.74 24.98 -29.60
C TYR A 832 10.49 24.11 -29.61
N ILE A 833 10.52 23.05 -30.41
CA ILE A 833 9.38 22.16 -30.66
C ILE A 833 9.77 20.71 -30.41
N THR A 834 8.81 19.91 -29.95
CA THR A 834 8.96 18.46 -29.79
C THR A 834 7.73 17.73 -30.35
N GLN A 835 7.93 16.46 -30.72
CA GLN A 835 6.86 15.56 -31.14
C GLN A 835 6.56 14.60 -29.98
N ILE A 836 5.43 14.81 -29.30
CA ILE A 836 4.91 13.85 -28.33
C ILE A 836 3.96 12.88 -29.04
N THR A 837 3.91 11.63 -28.61
CA THR A 837 2.89 10.67 -29.09
C THR A 837 1.87 10.47 -27.99
N GLN A 838 0.60 10.71 -28.25
CA GLN A 838 -0.49 10.63 -27.28
C GLN A 838 -1.71 9.89 -27.87
N ARG A 839 -2.71 9.59 -27.04
CA ARG A 839 -3.99 8.93 -27.40
C ARG A 839 -3.87 7.45 -27.72
N THR A 840 -4.98 6.73 -27.53
CA THR A 840 -5.27 5.45 -28.21
C THR A 840 -6.28 5.69 -29.34
N PRO A 841 -6.01 5.31 -30.61
CA PRO A 841 -4.71 4.85 -31.12
C PRO A 841 -3.63 5.96 -31.07
N PRO A 842 -2.32 5.62 -31.13
CA PRO A 842 -1.25 6.59 -30.99
C PRO A 842 -1.19 7.63 -32.12
N VAL A 843 -1.21 8.91 -31.75
CA VAL A 843 -1.14 10.06 -32.66
C VAL A 843 0.03 10.96 -32.24
N GLN A 844 0.86 11.37 -33.21
CA GLN A 844 1.91 12.37 -32.97
C GLN A 844 1.32 13.79 -32.92
N ALA A 845 1.80 14.59 -31.98
CA ALA A 845 1.43 15.98 -31.80
C ALA A 845 2.68 16.85 -31.65
N LYS A 846 2.82 17.82 -32.57
CA LYS A 846 3.82 18.90 -32.45
C LYS A 846 3.38 19.81 -31.31
N VAL A 847 4.25 20.01 -30.32
CA VAL A 847 4.04 20.96 -29.22
C VAL A 847 5.27 21.83 -29.05
N VAL A 848 5.07 23.08 -28.67
CA VAL A 848 6.16 23.99 -28.28
C VAL A 848 6.65 23.59 -26.90
N LEU A 849 7.96 23.69 -26.67
CA LEU A 849 8.58 23.38 -25.38
C LEU A 849 8.66 24.65 -24.53
N ASP A 850 8.13 24.59 -23.32
CA ASP A 850 8.18 25.71 -22.37
C ASP A 850 8.82 25.22 -21.05
N VAL A 851 9.97 25.79 -20.69
CA VAL A 851 10.70 25.46 -19.47
C VAL A 851 10.04 26.03 -18.20
N GLY A 852 9.30 27.14 -18.32
CA GLY A 852 8.54 27.74 -17.22
C GLY A 852 7.13 27.18 -17.08
N GLY A 853 6.51 26.81 -18.20
CA GLY A 853 5.10 26.44 -18.33
C GLY A 853 4.62 25.35 -17.38
N GLU A 854 3.44 25.56 -16.78
CA GLU A 854 2.94 24.72 -15.68
C GLU A 854 2.29 23.40 -16.11
N PHE A 855 1.76 23.33 -17.33
CA PHE A 855 0.93 22.22 -17.80
C PHE A 855 1.44 21.68 -19.13
N LEU A 856 1.26 20.38 -19.37
CA LEU A 856 1.08 19.89 -20.74
C LEU A 856 -0.36 20.23 -21.15
N TRP A 857 -0.53 21.03 -22.20
CA TRP A 857 -1.85 21.38 -22.73
C TRP A 857 -1.89 21.27 -24.25
N VAL A 858 -3.04 20.86 -24.80
CA VAL A 858 -3.26 20.76 -26.25
C VAL A 858 -4.69 21.15 -26.66
N ASP A 859 -4.84 21.66 -27.88
CA ASP A 859 -6.12 21.86 -28.57
C ASP A 859 -6.92 20.55 -28.59
N CYS A 860 -8.11 20.59 -28.00
CA CYS A 860 -9.07 19.49 -28.03
C CYS A 860 -10.29 19.73 -28.93
N GLU A 861 -10.56 20.97 -29.30
CA GLU A 861 -11.71 21.38 -30.11
C GLU A 861 -11.61 20.86 -31.55
N LYS A 862 -10.39 20.78 -32.09
CA LYS A 862 -10.11 20.15 -33.40
C LYS A 862 -10.17 18.60 -33.36
N GLY A 863 -11.13 18.06 -32.62
CA GLY A 863 -11.50 16.64 -32.64
C GLY A 863 -10.53 15.71 -31.90
N TYR A 864 -10.19 16.01 -30.63
CA TYR A 864 -9.45 15.06 -29.79
C TYR A 864 -10.29 13.81 -29.51
N LYS A 865 -10.11 12.78 -30.34
CA LYS A 865 -10.72 11.44 -30.18
C LYS A 865 -9.70 10.47 -29.57
N SER A 866 -10.10 9.76 -28.52
CA SER A 866 -9.39 8.58 -28.02
C SER A 866 -10.30 7.66 -27.20
N SER A 867 -10.04 6.35 -27.24
CA SER A 867 -10.69 5.36 -26.36
C SER A 867 -10.13 5.30 -24.93
N THR A 868 -9.03 5.99 -24.64
CA THR A 868 -8.40 6.01 -23.30
C THR A 868 -8.50 7.35 -22.56
N LYS A 869 -9.04 8.40 -23.20
CA LYS A 869 -9.31 9.71 -22.59
C LYS A 869 -10.40 9.60 -21.51
N LYS A 870 -10.16 10.20 -20.34
CA LYS A 870 -11.10 10.28 -19.20
C LYS A 870 -11.07 11.69 -18.58
N PRO A 871 -12.22 12.29 -18.21
CA PRO A 871 -12.23 13.55 -17.47
C PRO A 871 -11.63 13.36 -16.06
N VAL A 872 -11.11 14.44 -15.48
CA VAL A 872 -10.73 14.48 -14.05
C VAL A 872 -11.88 15.09 -13.26
N PRO A 873 -12.57 14.34 -12.37
CA PRO A 873 -13.66 14.89 -11.58
C PRO A 873 -13.19 15.96 -10.59
N CYS A 874 -14.03 16.94 -10.32
CA CYS A 874 -13.79 17.91 -9.25
C CYS A 874 -13.71 17.26 -7.86
N GLY A 875 -12.98 17.92 -6.95
CA GLY A 875 -12.67 17.38 -5.62
C GLY A 875 -11.73 16.17 -5.61
N SER A 876 -11.35 15.61 -6.77
CA SER A 876 -10.43 14.47 -6.83
C SER A 876 -9.00 14.85 -6.40
N PRO A 877 -8.21 13.89 -5.87
CA PRO A 877 -6.80 14.13 -5.57
C PRO A 877 -5.98 14.61 -6.77
N GLN A 878 -6.37 14.25 -7.99
CA GLN A 878 -5.74 14.71 -9.23
C GLN A 878 -6.04 16.18 -9.53
N CYS A 879 -7.24 16.67 -9.20
CA CYS A 879 -7.57 18.09 -9.26
C CYS A 879 -6.79 18.88 -8.19
N ALA A 880 -6.78 18.39 -6.94
CA ALA A 880 -5.98 19.01 -5.87
C ALA A 880 -4.47 19.04 -6.16
N LEU A 881 -3.96 18.12 -7.01
CA LEU A 881 -2.57 18.12 -7.47
C LEU A 881 -2.25 19.18 -8.53
N SER A 882 -3.23 19.67 -9.31
CA SER A 882 -3.00 20.76 -10.28
C SER A 882 -2.98 22.15 -9.64
N LEU A 883 -3.29 22.23 -8.34
CA LEU A 883 -3.52 23.45 -7.55
C LEU A 883 -4.78 24.24 -7.97
N SER A 884 -5.69 23.62 -8.73
CA SER A 884 -7.01 24.19 -9.03
C SER A 884 -8.10 23.64 -8.11
N GLY A 885 -9.09 24.48 -7.83
CA GLY A 885 -10.41 24.11 -7.32
C GLY A 885 -11.55 24.51 -8.25
N ALA A 886 -11.26 24.96 -9.48
CA ALA A 886 -12.26 25.40 -10.44
C ALA A 886 -12.92 24.19 -11.14
N CYS A 887 -14.23 24.28 -11.35
CA CYS A 887 -15.03 23.24 -11.99
C CYS A 887 -15.78 23.81 -13.19
N THR A 888 -15.69 23.14 -14.34
CA THR A 888 -16.64 23.28 -15.43
C THR A 888 -17.86 22.40 -15.10
N ILE A 889 -18.96 23.06 -14.76
CA ILE A 889 -20.26 22.42 -14.51
C ILE A 889 -21.00 22.31 -15.85
N SER A 890 -21.69 21.19 -16.09
CA SER A 890 -22.64 21.11 -17.21
C SER A 890 -24.00 21.64 -16.73
N ASP A 891 -24.57 22.63 -17.43
CA ASP A 891 -25.68 23.47 -16.94
C ASP A 891 -27.06 22.77 -16.76
N ASN A 892 -27.11 21.42 -16.69
CA ASN A 892 -28.37 20.66 -16.74
C ASN A 892 -28.51 19.49 -15.74
N ASP A 893 -27.52 19.16 -14.89
CA ASP A 893 -27.68 18.07 -13.90
C ASP A 893 -27.02 18.38 -12.53
N PRO A 894 -27.79 18.51 -11.43
CA PRO A 894 -27.26 18.69 -10.06
C PRO A 894 -26.45 17.51 -9.51
N SER A 895 -26.40 16.37 -10.22
CA SER A 895 -25.64 15.17 -9.85
C SER A 895 -24.31 15.00 -10.62
N ASP A 896 -24.04 15.85 -11.61
CA ASP A 896 -22.80 15.79 -12.39
C ASP A 896 -21.59 16.27 -11.56
N VAL A 897 -20.59 15.40 -11.42
CA VAL A 897 -19.34 15.72 -10.71
C VAL A 897 -18.41 16.43 -11.69
N GLY A 898 -18.70 17.72 -11.89
CA GLY A 898 -18.11 18.58 -12.92
C GLY A 898 -16.60 18.48 -13.10
N ILE A 899 -16.13 18.79 -14.30
CA ILE A 899 -14.74 18.53 -14.71
C ILE A 899 -13.82 19.55 -14.04
N CYS A 900 -12.69 19.09 -13.52
CA CYS A 900 -11.65 19.95 -12.98
C CYS A 900 -11.07 20.82 -14.10
N SER A 901 -11.22 22.15 -14.02
CA SER A 901 -10.58 23.09 -14.94
C SER A 901 -9.26 23.60 -14.37
N VAL A 902 -8.30 23.87 -15.24
CA VAL A 902 -7.05 24.60 -14.97
C VAL A 902 -6.95 25.80 -15.90
N MET A 903 -6.02 26.73 -15.65
CA MET A 903 -5.75 27.86 -16.54
C MET A 903 -4.45 27.67 -17.31
N PRO A 904 -4.44 26.94 -18.45
CA PRO A 904 -3.30 26.96 -19.37
C PRO A 904 -3.08 28.37 -19.93
N ASN A 905 -1.81 28.72 -20.08
CA ASN A 905 -1.36 29.96 -20.72
C ASN A 905 -0.55 29.67 -21.99
N ASN A 906 -0.60 30.60 -22.93
CA ASN A 906 0.36 30.74 -24.01
C ASN A 906 1.23 31.98 -23.72
N PRO A 907 2.52 31.83 -23.35
CA PRO A 907 3.38 32.96 -23.04
C PRO A 907 3.70 33.85 -24.26
N ILE A 908 3.64 33.30 -25.48
CA ILE A 908 4.04 33.99 -26.73
C ILE A 908 3.01 35.09 -27.07
N SER A 909 1.72 34.72 -27.11
CA SER A 909 0.60 35.67 -27.23
C SER A 909 0.24 36.35 -25.91
N SER A 910 0.74 35.82 -24.79
CA SER A 910 0.42 36.26 -23.41
C SER A 910 -1.05 36.10 -23.03
N VAL A 911 -1.77 35.19 -23.69
CA VAL A 911 -3.17 34.82 -23.40
C VAL A 911 -3.22 33.66 -22.41
N GLY A 912 -4.13 33.72 -21.44
CA GLY A 912 -4.50 32.60 -20.56
C GLY A 912 -6.02 32.45 -20.51
N THR A 913 -6.52 31.22 -20.38
CA THR A 913 -7.97 30.93 -20.32
C THR A 913 -8.25 29.59 -19.66
N SER A 914 -9.52 29.26 -19.40
CA SER A 914 -9.97 27.98 -18.85
C SER A 914 -9.66 26.81 -19.79
N GLY A 915 -9.25 25.67 -19.24
CA GLY A 915 -9.01 24.43 -19.98
C GLY A 915 -9.22 23.19 -19.11
N ASP A 916 -10.11 22.30 -19.54
CA ASP A 916 -10.51 21.10 -18.80
C ASP A 916 -9.34 20.11 -18.61
N LEU A 917 -9.20 19.55 -17.41
CA LEU A 917 -8.16 18.58 -17.08
C LEU A 917 -8.63 17.15 -17.42
N PHE A 918 -7.86 16.47 -18.27
CA PHE A 918 -8.11 15.11 -18.72
C PHE A 918 -6.93 14.17 -18.39
N GLN A 919 -7.22 12.88 -18.37
CA GLN A 919 -6.25 11.78 -18.33
C GLN A 919 -6.30 11.00 -19.65
N ASP A 920 -5.15 10.69 -20.23
CA ASP A 920 -5.05 9.78 -21.40
C ASP A 920 -3.70 9.05 -21.38
N ILE A 921 -3.34 8.36 -22.46
CA ILE A 921 -2.03 7.72 -22.64
C ILE A 921 -1.05 8.65 -23.38
N LEU A 922 0.17 8.77 -22.83
CA LEU A 922 1.33 9.36 -23.49
C LEU A 922 2.32 8.23 -23.83
N TYR A 923 3.06 8.36 -24.92
CA TYR A 923 4.14 7.45 -25.31
C TYR A 923 5.44 8.24 -25.53
N VAL A 924 6.50 7.84 -24.84
CA VAL A 924 7.79 8.56 -24.75
C VAL A 924 8.96 7.58 -24.89
N GLN A 925 10.10 8.01 -25.44
CA GLN A 925 11.25 7.12 -25.65
C GLN A 925 12.03 6.92 -24.36
N SER A 926 12.49 5.68 -24.12
CA SER A 926 13.50 5.39 -23.09
C SER A 926 14.89 5.83 -23.55
N THR A 927 15.86 5.92 -22.64
CA THR A 927 17.26 6.16 -22.99
C THR A 927 18.25 5.56 -21.98
N ASN A 928 19.47 5.29 -22.45
CA ASN A 928 20.65 4.99 -21.64
C ASN A 928 21.55 6.22 -21.38
N GLY A 929 21.16 7.42 -21.84
CA GLY A 929 21.93 8.67 -21.76
C GLY A 929 22.73 9.01 -23.03
N PHE A 930 22.94 8.05 -23.94
CA PHE A 930 23.70 8.24 -25.19
C PHE A 930 22.87 7.95 -26.45
N ASN A 931 21.90 7.05 -26.35
CA ASN A 931 21.03 6.62 -27.44
C ASN A 931 19.56 6.60 -26.98
N SER A 932 18.62 6.74 -27.91
CA SER A 932 17.23 6.34 -27.70
C SER A 932 17.11 4.81 -27.54
N GLY A 933 16.22 4.37 -26.65
CA GLY A 933 15.73 2.99 -26.60
C GLY A 933 14.26 2.92 -27.05
N LYS A 934 13.61 1.77 -26.84
CA LYS A 934 12.18 1.57 -27.12
C LYS A 934 11.25 2.60 -26.46
N GLN A 935 10.11 2.80 -27.11
CA GLN A 935 9.02 3.65 -26.64
C GLN A 935 8.26 2.95 -25.50
N VAL A 936 7.97 3.70 -24.44
CA VAL A 936 7.18 3.25 -23.29
C VAL A 936 5.91 4.09 -23.15
N SER A 937 4.84 3.47 -22.65
CA SER A 937 3.56 4.13 -22.39
C SER A 937 3.48 4.67 -20.96
N VAL A 938 2.71 5.75 -20.82
CA VAL A 938 2.41 6.44 -19.56
C VAL A 938 0.88 6.56 -19.46
N PRO A 939 0.19 5.58 -18.85
CA PRO A 939 -1.26 5.56 -18.82
C PRO A 939 -1.82 6.51 -17.74
N ASN A 940 -2.92 7.18 -18.06
CA ASN A 940 -3.58 8.18 -17.22
C ASN A 940 -2.70 9.41 -16.92
N LEU A 941 -1.85 9.81 -17.88
CA LEU A 941 -1.09 11.06 -17.79
C LEU A 941 -2.07 12.25 -17.85
N LEU A 942 -1.92 13.18 -16.91
CA LEU A 942 -2.70 14.41 -16.84
C LEU A 942 -2.27 15.40 -17.92
N PHE A 943 -3.23 16.03 -18.58
CA PHE A 943 -3.01 17.15 -19.50
C PHE A 943 -4.27 18.03 -19.55
N SER A 944 -4.12 19.30 -19.93
CA SER A 944 -5.26 20.18 -20.16
C SER A 944 -5.71 20.13 -21.63
N CYS A 945 -7.01 20.00 -21.83
CA CYS A 945 -7.67 20.39 -23.08
C CYS A 945 -7.84 21.90 -23.11
N ALA A 946 -7.13 22.54 -24.04
CA ALA A 946 -7.20 23.98 -24.28
C ALA A 946 -8.15 24.31 -25.45
N PRO A 947 -8.78 25.51 -25.44
CA PRO A 947 -9.46 26.05 -26.61
C PRO A 947 -8.46 26.52 -27.67
N ASN A 948 -8.90 26.62 -28.92
CA ASN A 948 -8.02 26.91 -30.06
C ASN A 948 -7.40 28.32 -30.03
N SER A 949 -7.98 29.26 -29.27
CA SER A 949 -7.46 30.62 -29.08
C SER A 949 -6.07 30.66 -28.46
N LEU A 950 -5.69 29.65 -27.67
CA LEU A 950 -4.33 29.55 -27.13
C LEU A 950 -3.28 29.16 -28.18
N LEU A 951 -3.63 28.83 -29.42
CA LEU A 951 -2.65 28.48 -30.47
C LEU A 951 -1.99 29.69 -31.16
N GLU A 952 -2.40 30.92 -30.85
CA GLU A 952 -1.86 32.12 -31.50
C GLU A 952 -0.34 32.27 -31.32
N GLY A 953 0.37 32.62 -32.39
CA GLY A 953 1.82 32.78 -32.38
C GLY A 953 2.64 31.48 -32.23
N LEU A 954 2.01 30.32 -32.03
CA LEU A 954 2.73 29.04 -31.97
C LEU A 954 3.26 28.62 -33.35
N SER A 955 4.40 27.92 -33.34
CA SER A 955 5.03 27.28 -34.50
C SER A 955 4.03 26.54 -35.39
N LYS A 956 4.05 26.79 -36.71
CA LYS A 956 3.05 26.24 -37.66
C LYS A 956 2.84 24.73 -37.47
N GLY A 957 1.60 24.33 -37.26
CA GLY A 957 1.19 22.94 -37.03
C GLY A 957 1.40 22.43 -35.59
N ALA A 958 1.84 23.28 -34.65
CA ALA A 958 1.78 22.96 -33.23
C ALA A 958 0.33 22.95 -32.75
N VAL A 959 0.01 22.04 -31.83
CA VAL A 959 -1.33 21.89 -31.23
C VAL A 959 -1.33 22.19 -29.73
N GLY A 960 -0.26 22.77 -29.19
CA GLY A 960 -0.18 23.19 -27.78
C GLY A 960 1.25 23.28 -27.25
N ILE A 961 1.38 23.25 -25.91
CA ILE A 961 2.64 23.46 -25.20
C ILE A 961 2.91 22.30 -24.22
N ALA A 962 4.16 21.85 -24.18
CA ALA A 962 4.67 20.91 -23.17
C ALA A 962 5.42 21.69 -22.07
N GLY A 963 4.70 22.08 -21.02
CA GLY A 963 5.26 22.76 -19.85
C GLY A 963 6.15 21.85 -19.00
N LEU A 964 7.36 22.32 -18.70
CA LEU A 964 8.37 21.67 -17.86
C LEU A 964 8.54 22.32 -16.48
N GLY A 965 7.63 23.24 -16.10
CA GLY A 965 7.73 24.06 -14.90
C GLY A 965 7.62 23.32 -13.57
N ARG A 966 7.52 24.12 -12.49
CA ARG A 966 7.59 23.61 -11.09
C ARG A 966 6.31 22.93 -10.61
N ASN A 967 5.19 23.10 -11.31
CA ASN A 967 3.88 22.54 -10.95
C ASN A 967 3.94 20.99 -10.85
N LYS A 968 3.13 20.40 -9.96
CA LYS A 968 3.07 18.94 -9.74
C LYS A 968 2.44 18.20 -10.92
N VAL A 969 1.68 18.89 -11.79
CA VAL A 969 1.15 18.33 -13.04
C VAL A 969 1.90 18.79 -14.31
N ALA A 970 3.04 19.46 -14.17
CA ALA A 970 3.97 19.68 -15.29
C ALA A 970 4.56 18.35 -15.78
N LEU A 971 4.94 18.26 -17.06
CA LEU A 971 5.38 17.01 -17.69
C LEU A 971 6.53 16.29 -16.94
N PRO A 972 7.59 16.97 -16.44
CA PRO A 972 8.64 16.33 -15.65
C PRO A 972 8.13 15.77 -14.32
N SER A 973 7.15 16.41 -13.68
CA SER A 973 6.54 15.95 -12.43
C SER A 973 5.68 14.71 -12.65
N LEU A 974 4.90 14.67 -13.74
CA LEU A 974 4.08 13.53 -14.12
C LEU A 974 4.94 12.31 -14.52
N LEU A 975 5.98 12.52 -15.34
CA LEU A 975 6.93 11.46 -15.67
C LEU A 975 7.72 10.99 -14.45
N ALA A 976 8.15 11.89 -13.56
CA ALA A 976 8.78 11.50 -12.30
C ALA A 976 7.84 10.68 -11.40
N SER A 977 6.56 11.02 -11.34
CA SER A 977 5.56 10.25 -10.60
C SER A 977 5.26 8.89 -11.24
N ALA A 978 5.22 8.79 -12.56
CA ALA A 978 4.90 7.55 -13.27
C ALA A 978 6.07 6.54 -13.28
N PHE A 979 7.32 7.03 -13.30
CA PHE A 979 8.53 6.20 -13.35
C PHE A 979 9.34 6.21 -12.03
N SER A 980 8.82 6.84 -10.97
CA SER A 980 9.50 7.04 -9.68
C SER A 980 10.92 7.62 -9.81
N PHE A 981 11.11 8.51 -10.78
CA PHE A 981 12.35 9.29 -10.91
C PHE A 981 12.39 10.39 -9.85
N PRO A 982 13.58 10.91 -9.52
CA PRO A 982 13.68 12.25 -8.97
C PRO A 982 12.93 13.25 -9.88
N ARG A 983 12.23 14.25 -9.32
CA ARG A 983 11.61 15.36 -10.07
C ARG A 983 12.70 16.27 -10.66
N LYS A 984 13.37 15.80 -11.72
CA LYS A 984 14.49 16.46 -12.39
C LYS A 984 14.44 16.20 -13.89
N PHE A 985 14.85 17.18 -14.69
CA PHE A 985 15.01 17.03 -16.13
C PHE A 985 16.22 17.80 -16.65
N GLY A 986 16.93 17.22 -17.62
CA GLY A 986 18.04 17.85 -18.33
C GLY A 986 17.58 18.42 -19.68
N VAL A 987 18.15 19.53 -20.11
CA VAL A 987 17.88 20.18 -21.40
C VAL A 987 19.22 20.49 -22.08
N CYS A 988 19.33 20.19 -23.37
CA CYS A 988 20.46 20.58 -24.21
C CYS A 988 19.91 20.97 -25.58
N LEU A 989 19.97 22.27 -25.91
CA LEU A 989 19.38 22.81 -27.14
C LEU A 989 20.44 23.04 -28.23
N SER A 990 20.02 22.93 -29.49
CA SER A 990 20.86 23.09 -30.66
C SER A 990 20.27 24.13 -31.61
N PRO A 991 21.07 25.04 -32.19
CA PRO A 991 20.58 26.05 -33.13
C PRO A 991 20.02 25.46 -34.42
N ASN A 992 20.67 24.42 -34.94
CA ASN A 992 20.58 24.01 -36.35
C ASN A 992 20.26 22.51 -36.55
N SER A 993 20.05 21.75 -35.47
CA SER A 993 19.83 20.30 -35.52
C SER A 993 19.06 19.83 -34.27
N ASN A 994 19.04 18.52 -33.98
CA ASN A 994 18.32 17.98 -32.84
C ASN A 994 18.94 18.47 -31.51
N GLY A 995 18.09 18.89 -30.58
CA GLY A 995 18.37 18.95 -29.15
C GLY A 995 17.70 17.79 -28.40
N VAL A 996 17.93 17.74 -27.08
CA VAL A 996 17.47 16.67 -26.18
C VAL A 996 16.84 17.25 -24.91
N VAL A 997 15.76 16.62 -24.45
CA VAL A 997 15.28 16.75 -23.06
C VAL A 997 15.31 15.37 -22.41
N PHE A 998 15.90 15.26 -21.23
CA PHE A 998 16.06 14.04 -20.47
C PHE A 998 15.25 14.08 -19.18
N PHE A 999 14.67 12.95 -18.76
CA PHE A 999 14.03 12.79 -17.45
C PHE A 999 14.66 11.57 -16.75
N GLY A 1000 15.22 11.71 -15.54
CA GLY A 1000 15.95 10.59 -14.89
C GLY A 1000 16.94 10.99 -13.79
N LYS A 1001 17.95 10.14 -13.55
CA LYS A 1001 18.96 10.30 -12.47
C LYS A 1001 20.35 10.78 -12.93
N GLU A 1002 20.90 11.74 -12.16
CA GLU A 1002 22.28 12.29 -12.12
C GLU A 1002 22.65 13.33 -13.23
N PRO A 1003 23.55 14.34 -13.01
CA PRO A 1003 23.75 15.24 -11.83
C PRO A 1003 24.10 16.74 -12.22
N TYR A 1004 24.36 17.78 -11.38
CA TYR A 1004 23.63 18.60 -10.33
C TYR A 1004 24.08 20.12 -10.56
N VAL A 1005 23.91 21.25 -9.82
CA VAL A 1005 23.45 21.74 -8.47
C VAL A 1005 23.09 23.29 -8.53
N LEU A 1006 21.99 23.77 -7.90
CA LEU A 1006 21.62 25.18 -7.47
C LEU A 1006 21.61 26.35 -8.51
N LEU A 1007 20.51 27.10 -8.71
CA LEU A 1007 19.96 28.16 -7.80
C LEU A 1007 18.52 28.66 -8.19
N PRO A 1008 17.86 29.52 -7.37
CA PRO A 1008 16.65 30.29 -7.72
C PRO A 1008 16.91 31.79 -8.01
N GLY A 1009 16.00 32.46 -8.73
CA GLY A 1009 15.95 33.93 -8.84
C GLY A 1009 15.96 34.54 -10.26
N ILE A 1010 16.20 33.71 -11.28
CA ILE A 1010 16.19 34.10 -12.70
C ILE A 1010 15.19 33.18 -13.43
N ASP A 1011 14.47 33.73 -14.42
CA ASP A 1011 13.59 32.93 -15.28
C ASP A 1011 14.34 32.45 -16.54
N ILE A 1012 13.99 31.26 -17.04
CA ILE A 1012 14.65 30.62 -18.19
C ILE A 1012 13.59 30.19 -19.19
N SER A 1013 13.58 30.87 -20.33
CA SER A 1013 12.54 30.78 -21.34
C SER A 1013 13.05 30.09 -22.61
N THR A 1014 12.29 29.10 -23.08
CA THR A 1014 12.45 28.47 -24.41
C THR A 1014 11.44 28.99 -25.44
N VAL A 1015 10.58 29.93 -25.02
CA VAL A 1015 9.57 30.59 -25.85
C VAL A 1015 10.03 31.99 -26.29
N ASP A 1016 10.84 32.67 -25.48
CA ASP A 1016 11.59 33.86 -25.85
C ASP A 1016 12.87 33.46 -26.60
N PRO A 1017 13.09 33.88 -27.85
CA PRO A 1017 14.29 33.47 -28.59
C PRO A 1017 15.60 34.03 -28.03
N PHE A 1018 15.56 35.17 -27.33
CA PHE A 1018 16.72 35.95 -26.88
C PHE A 1018 16.49 36.45 -25.45
N THR A 1019 17.57 36.73 -24.72
CA THR A 1019 17.51 37.17 -23.31
C THR A 1019 16.92 38.57 -23.21
N THR A 1020 15.85 38.69 -22.44
CA THR A 1020 15.14 39.94 -22.18
C THR A 1020 15.54 40.48 -20.81
N LEU A 1021 15.88 41.77 -20.76
CA LEU A 1021 16.37 42.46 -19.56
C LEU A 1021 15.55 43.71 -19.31
N GLU A 1022 15.25 44.01 -18.04
CA GLU A 1022 14.69 45.31 -17.64
C GLU A 1022 15.55 46.46 -18.19
N THR A 1023 14.91 47.54 -18.63
CA THR A 1023 15.52 48.69 -19.33
C THR A 1023 16.82 49.23 -18.71
N SER A 1024 16.92 49.36 -17.37
CA SER A 1024 18.15 49.83 -16.71
C SER A 1024 19.28 48.79 -16.77
N ILE A 1025 18.96 47.51 -16.54
CA ILE A 1025 19.91 46.38 -16.64
C ILE A 1025 20.39 46.22 -18.09
N TYR A 1026 19.48 46.28 -19.06
CA TYR A 1026 19.78 46.25 -20.49
C TYR A 1026 20.77 47.36 -20.87
N LYS A 1027 20.48 48.61 -20.50
CA LYS A 1027 21.34 49.77 -20.80
C LYS A 1027 22.71 49.65 -20.13
N ALA A 1028 22.77 49.16 -18.88
CA ALA A 1028 24.03 48.92 -18.19
C ALA A 1028 24.90 47.87 -18.92
N LEU A 1029 24.31 46.72 -19.28
CA LEU A 1029 25.00 45.63 -19.98
C LEU A 1029 25.50 46.08 -21.37
N VAL A 1030 24.64 46.70 -22.18
CA VAL A 1030 24.99 47.17 -23.53
C VAL A 1030 26.12 48.19 -23.48
N ASN A 1031 26.08 49.15 -22.55
CA ASN A 1031 27.12 50.17 -22.42
C ASN A 1031 28.45 49.56 -21.95
N ALA A 1032 28.43 48.60 -21.02
CA ALA A 1032 29.64 47.89 -20.59
C ALA A 1032 30.24 47.05 -21.73
N PHE A 1033 29.41 46.30 -22.47
CA PHE A 1033 29.82 45.44 -23.57
C PHE A 1033 30.42 46.24 -24.75
N VAL A 1034 29.76 47.35 -25.16
CA VAL A 1034 30.29 48.26 -26.19
C VAL A 1034 31.62 48.89 -25.75
N LYS A 1035 31.76 49.27 -24.48
CA LYS A 1035 33.02 49.79 -23.94
C LYS A 1035 34.13 48.73 -23.93
N ALA A 1036 33.80 47.47 -23.64
CA ALA A 1036 34.76 46.36 -23.59
C ALA A 1036 35.21 45.87 -24.98
N LEU A 1037 34.39 46.01 -26.02
CA LEU A 1037 34.80 45.79 -27.43
C LEU A 1037 35.85 46.81 -27.89
N GLY A 1038 35.81 48.03 -27.34
CA GLY A 1038 36.72 49.11 -27.69
C GLY A 1038 36.45 49.74 -29.07
N PRO A 1039 37.17 50.82 -29.42
CA PRO A 1039 36.86 51.66 -30.58
C PRO A 1039 37.21 51.03 -31.95
N LYS A 1040 37.80 49.82 -31.98
CA LYS A 1040 38.23 49.15 -33.22
C LYS A 1040 37.14 48.33 -33.91
N VAL A 1041 35.97 48.18 -33.28
CA VAL A 1041 34.82 47.43 -33.82
C VAL A 1041 33.70 48.43 -34.14
N PRO A 1042 33.46 48.80 -35.41
CA PRO A 1042 32.42 49.75 -35.77
C PRO A 1042 31.03 49.28 -35.38
N ARG A 1043 30.24 50.14 -34.72
CA ARG A 1043 28.80 49.94 -34.58
C ARG A 1043 28.10 50.27 -35.90
N VAL A 1044 27.16 49.42 -36.30
CA VAL A 1044 26.27 49.66 -37.44
C VAL A 1044 24.85 50.00 -36.95
N LYS A 1045 23.94 50.31 -37.88
CA LYS A 1045 22.53 50.55 -37.55
C LYS A 1045 21.94 49.35 -36.80
N ALA A 1046 21.20 49.63 -35.72
CA ALA A 1046 20.48 48.62 -34.95
C ALA A 1046 19.47 47.86 -35.83
N VAL A 1047 19.40 46.54 -35.66
CA VAL A 1047 18.49 45.64 -36.39
C VAL A 1047 17.53 45.03 -35.38
N ALA A 1048 16.25 45.39 -35.45
CA ALA A 1048 15.25 44.96 -34.49
C ALA A 1048 15.19 43.41 -34.40
N PRO A 1049 15.10 42.83 -33.18
CA PRO A 1049 14.87 43.48 -31.88
C PRO A 1049 16.13 44.05 -31.18
N PHE A 1050 17.33 43.92 -31.76
CA PHE A 1050 18.59 44.23 -31.07
C PHE A 1050 18.98 45.71 -31.17
N GLY A 1051 19.23 46.35 -30.03
CA GLY A 1051 19.67 47.76 -29.98
C GLY A 1051 21.18 47.98 -30.16
N ALA A 1052 21.99 46.92 -30.24
CA ALA A 1052 23.44 47.01 -30.44
C ALA A 1052 23.91 46.03 -31.53
N CYS A 1053 24.39 46.55 -32.66
CA CYS A 1053 24.90 45.79 -33.79
C CYS A 1053 26.23 46.36 -34.27
N PHE A 1054 27.05 45.49 -34.85
CA PHE A 1054 28.46 45.74 -35.19
C PHE A 1054 28.80 45.14 -36.56
N ASP A 1055 29.79 45.72 -37.24
CA ASP A 1055 30.36 45.17 -38.47
C ASP A 1055 31.16 43.90 -38.14
N ALA A 1056 30.71 42.77 -38.67
CA ALA A 1056 31.30 41.46 -38.41
C ALA A 1056 32.73 41.33 -38.97
N LYS A 1057 33.13 42.11 -39.99
CA LYS A 1057 34.48 42.09 -40.56
C LYS A 1057 35.57 42.49 -39.56
N HIS A 1058 35.18 43.23 -38.53
CA HIS A 1058 36.08 43.71 -37.47
C HIS A 1058 36.09 42.79 -36.24
N ILE A 1059 35.36 41.67 -36.26
CA ILE A 1059 35.24 40.71 -35.15
C ILE A 1059 35.82 39.37 -35.59
N GLY A 1060 36.90 38.93 -34.94
CA GLY A 1060 37.51 37.62 -35.20
C GLY A 1060 36.60 36.45 -34.83
N SER A 1061 36.99 35.23 -35.19
CA SER A 1061 36.27 34.00 -34.79
C SER A 1061 37.07 33.21 -33.75
N THR A 1062 36.36 32.55 -32.82
CA THR A 1062 36.93 31.67 -31.81
C THR A 1062 36.22 30.31 -31.83
N ARG A 1063 36.74 29.35 -31.05
CA ARG A 1063 36.09 28.04 -30.82
C ARG A 1063 34.69 28.16 -30.18
N VAL A 1064 34.35 29.30 -29.61
CA VAL A 1064 33.06 29.59 -28.95
C VAL A 1064 32.36 30.79 -29.58
N GLY A 1065 32.42 30.87 -30.91
CA GLY A 1065 31.79 31.91 -31.72
C GLY A 1065 32.63 33.19 -31.82
N PRO A 1066 32.01 34.33 -32.19
CA PRO A 1066 32.71 35.60 -32.40
C PRO A 1066 33.60 36.06 -31.23
N ALA A 1067 34.73 36.69 -31.54
CA ALA A 1067 35.73 37.18 -30.60
C ALA A 1067 35.29 38.50 -29.94
N VAL A 1068 34.30 38.40 -29.06
CA VAL A 1068 33.68 39.50 -28.31
C VAL A 1068 33.90 39.32 -26.80
N PRO A 1069 33.67 40.36 -25.95
CA PRO A 1069 33.72 40.22 -24.50
C PRO A 1069 32.81 39.10 -23.97
N GLN A 1070 33.33 38.34 -23.01
CA GLN A 1070 32.56 37.37 -22.25
C GLN A 1070 31.56 38.11 -21.34
N ILE A 1071 30.33 37.59 -21.22
CA ILE A 1071 29.33 38.09 -20.27
C ILE A 1071 29.16 37.04 -19.18
N ASP A 1072 29.61 37.34 -17.97
CA ASP A 1072 29.45 36.46 -16.80
C ASP A 1072 28.22 36.83 -15.98
N LEU A 1073 27.27 35.91 -15.88
CA LEU A 1073 26.20 35.99 -14.89
C LEU A 1073 26.77 35.52 -13.54
N VAL A 1074 26.96 36.46 -12.60
CA VAL A 1074 27.43 36.16 -11.24
C VAL A 1074 26.25 35.66 -10.41
N LEU A 1075 26.24 34.38 -10.07
CA LEU A 1075 25.22 33.73 -9.26
C LEU A 1075 25.71 33.51 -7.82
N SER A 1076 24.78 33.29 -6.88
CA SER A 1076 25.07 33.14 -5.45
C SER A 1076 26.16 32.11 -5.14
N ASN A 1077 27.00 32.38 -4.15
CA ASN A 1077 28.25 31.63 -3.86
C ASN A 1077 29.29 31.74 -5.00
N ASP A 1078 29.33 32.92 -5.63
CA ASP A 1078 30.30 33.35 -6.64
C ASP A 1078 30.46 32.36 -7.80
N LYS A 1079 29.31 31.83 -8.27
CA LYS A 1079 29.26 30.90 -9.41
C LYS A 1079 28.98 31.66 -10.69
N LEU A 1080 29.96 31.68 -11.57
CA LEU A 1080 29.86 32.33 -12.88
C LEU A 1080 29.17 31.39 -13.87
N TRP A 1081 28.13 31.88 -14.55
CA TRP A 1081 27.66 31.32 -15.81
C TRP A 1081 28.11 32.23 -16.96
N SER A 1082 29.16 31.80 -17.64
CA SER A 1082 29.80 32.54 -18.73
C SER A 1082 29.09 32.35 -20.06
N ILE A 1083 28.64 33.45 -20.67
CA ILE A 1083 28.06 33.52 -22.01
C ILE A 1083 29.16 33.99 -22.97
N PHE A 1084 29.44 33.17 -23.99
CA PHE A 1084 30.49 33.39 -24.99
C PHE A 1084 29.92 33.92 -26.32
N GLY A 1085 30.78 34.18 -27.31
CA GLY A 1085 30.40 34.77 -28.61
C GLY A 1085 29.21 34.08 -29.29
N ASP A 1086 29.20 32.74 -29.33
CA ASP A 1086 28.14 31.93 -29.98
C ASP A 1086 26.75 32.16 -29.34
N ASN A 1087 26.72 32.37 -28.02
CA ASN A 1087 25.51 32.57 -27.23
C ASN A 1087 25.19 34.07 -26.96
N SER A 1088 26.14 34.98 -27.18
CA SER A 1088 25.96 36.43 -26.98
C SER A 1088 25.74 37.20 -28.28
N MET A 1089 26.20 36.70 -29.42
CA MET A 1089 26.06 37.37 -30.71
C MET A 1089 25.10 36.62 -31.63
N VAL A 1090 24.37 37.39 -32.44
CA VAL A 1090 23.39 36.90 -33.42
C VAL A 1090 23.77 37.47 -34.78
N SER A 1091 23.98 36.59 -35.77
CA SER A 1091 24.13 37.02 -37.17
C SER A 1091 22.75 37.32 -37.75
N VAL A 1092 22.58 38.55 -38.25
CA VAL A 1092 21.29 39.06 -38.80
C VAL A 1092 21.35 39.35 -40.29
N GLY A 1093 22.53 39.17 -40.91
CA GLY A 1093 22.76 39.39 -42.33
C GLY A 1093 24.24 39.24 -42.66
N ASN A 1094 24.58 39.31 -43.94
CA ASN A 1094 25.98 39.34 -44.36
C ASN A 1094 26.66 40.56 -43.71
N ASP A 1095 27.79 40.32 -43.04
CA ASP A 1095 28.60 41.33 -42.34
C ASP A 1095 27.98 42.03 -41.11
N VAL A 1096 26.85 41.56 -40.54
CA VAL A 1096 26.25 42.19 -39.34
C VAL A 1096 26.05 41.19 -38.19
N LEU A 1097 26.72 41.46 -37.07
CA LEU A 1097 26.55 40.75 -35.78
C LEU A 1097 25.89 41.68 -34.76
N CYS A 1098 24.79 41.26 -34.15
CA CYS A 1098 24.09 41.98 -33.09
C CYS A 1098 24.25 41.29 -31.73
N LEU A 1099 24.29 42.08 -30.65
CA LEU A 1099 24.25 41.57 -29.27
C LEU A 1099 22.85 40.99 -29.01
N GLY A 1100 22.78 39.70 -28.72
CA GLY A 1100 21.56 38.88 -28.61
C GLY A 1100 20.74 39.09 -27.34
N PHE A 1101 20.65 40.33 -26.86
CA PHE A 1101 19.90 40.75 -25.67
C PHE A 1101 18.91 41.85 -26.08
N VAL A 1102 17.75 41.90 -25.42
CA VAL A 1102 16.61 42.77 -25.77
C VAL A 1102 16.15 43.58 -24.57
N ASP A 1103 15.75 44.84 -24.80
CA ASP A 1103 15.14 45.71 -23.79
C ASP A 1103 13.69 45.26 -23.54
N GLY A 1104 13.42 44.81 -22.31
CA GLY A 1104 12.11 44.30 -21.88
C GLY A 1104 11.16 45.37 -21.34
N GLY A 1105 11.57 46.64 -21.33
CA GLY A 1105 10.85 47.72 -20.67
C GLY A 1105 11.15 47.83 -19.16
N PRO A 1106 10.61 48.87 -18.49
CA PRO A 1106 10.76 49.08 -17.06
C PRO A 1106 9.80 48.21 -16.25
N LEU A 1107 10.20 47.84 -15.03
CA LEU A 1107 9.36 47.13 -14.06
C LEU A 1107 8.26 48.04 -13.50
N ASN A 1108 7.11 48.13 -14.18
CA ASN A 1108 5.90 48.78 -13.67
C ASN A 1108 4.67 47.89 -13.94
N PHE A 1109 3.84 47.71 -12.91
CA PHE A 1109 2.53 47.07 -13.04
C PHE A 1109 1.51 48.13 -13.46
N VAL A 1110 0.97 48.01 -14.68
CA VAL A 1110 -0.08 48.88 -15.20
C VAL A 1110 -1.18 48.00 -15.79
N ASP A 1111 -2.42 48.24 -15.38
CA ASP A 1111 -3.60 47.51 -15.85
C ASP A 1111 -3.90 47.83 -17.34
N TRP A 1112 -4.64 46.94 -18.00
CA TRP A 1112 -5.08 47.05 -19.41
C TRP A 1112 -3.97 47.08 -20.50
N GLY A 1113 -3.28 45.95 -20.66
CA GLY A 1113 -2.97 45.44 -22.01
C GLY A 1113 -1.59 45.72 -22.62
N ILE A 1114 -0.59 46.15 -21.85
CA ILE A 1114 0.79 46.30 -22.32
C ILE A 1114 1.66 45.15 -21.79
N LYS A 1115 2.54 44.58 -22.64
CA LYS A 1115 3.54 43.58 -22.21
C LYS A 1115 4.45 44.19 -21.13
N SER A 1116 4.27 43.73 -19.89
CA SER A 1116 5.16 43.98 -18.76
C SER A 1116 5.79 42.65 -18.34
N THR A 1117 7.10 42.65 -18.09
CA THR A 1117 7.80 41.49 -17.55
C THR A 1117 7.80 41.59 -16.01
N PRO A 1118 7.24 40.63 -15.26
CA PRO A 1118 7.29 40.66 -13.79
C PRO A 1118 8.68 40.29 -13.23
N THR A 1119 9.60 39.87 -14.11
CA THR A 1119 10.95 39.40 -13.78
C THR A 1119 11.98 40.29 -14.48
N ALA A 1120 12.97 40.80 -13.72
CA ALA A 1120 13.97 41.73 -14.25
C ALA A 1120 14.93 41.13 -15.30
N VAL A 1121 15.06 39.80 -15.33
CA VAL A 1121 15.94 39.02 -16.22
C VAL A 1121 15.24 37.73 -16.64
N VAL A 1122 15.07 37.54 -17.94
CA VAL A 1122 14.55 36.30 -18.55
C VAL A 1122 15.60 35.79 -19.54
N ILE A 1123 16.28 34.69 -19.22
CA ILE A 1123 17.30 34.09 -20.10
C ILE A 1123 16.59 33.38 -21.26
N GLY A 1124 16.86 33.82 -22.48
CA GLY A 1124 16.20 33.31 -23.68
C GLY A 1124 16.90 32.14 -24.36
N GLY A 1125 16.19 31.55 -25.31
CA GLY A 1125 16.53 30.28 -25.95
C GLY A 1125 17.85 30.22 -26.72
N HIS A 1126 18.40 31.36 -27.16
CA HIS A 1126 19.72 31.47 -27.83
C HIS A 1126 20.89 31.39 -26.83
N GLN A 1127 20.73 31.97 -25.64
CA GLN A 1127 21.79 32.01 -24.63
C GLN A 1127 22.09 30.64 -24.00
N ILE A 1128 21.17 29.68 -24.13
CA ILE A 1128 21.29 28.32 -23.56
C ILE A 1128 21.62 27.23 -24.60
N GLU A 1129 21.80 27.59 -25.87
CA GLU A 1129 22.23 26.65 -26.92
C GLU A 1129 23.63 26.10 -26.64
N ASN A 1130 23.87 24.83 -26.99
CA ASN A 1130 25.14 24.13 -26.76
C ASN A 1130 25.64 24.16 -25.30
N ASN A 1131 24.75 24.43 -24.33
CA ASN A 1131 24.97 24.26 -22.90
C ASN A 1131 24.02 23.17 -22.38
N PHE A 1132 24.48 22.36 -21.43
CA PHE A 1132 23.64 21.38 -20.74
C PHE A 1132 23.11 21.98 -19.45
N LEU A 1133 21.78 22.13 -19.34
CA LEU A 1133 21.07 22.61 -18.17
C LEU A 1133 20.39 21.43 -17.46
N LEU A 1134 20.39 21.40 -16.13
CA LEU A 1134 19.73 20.37 -15.33
C LEU A 1134 18.82 21.02 -14.29
N PHE A 1135 17.52 20.97 -14.54
CA PHE A 1135 16.49 21.44 -13.62
C PHE A 1135 16.18 20.35 -12.59
N ASP A 1136 16.26 20.69 -11.31
CA ASP A 1136 16.03 19.83 -10.17
C ASP A 1136 14.91 20.42 -9.31
N LEU A 1137 13.68 20.15 -9.72
CA LEU A 1137 12.45 20.63 -9.13
C LEU A 1137 12.20 20.04 -7.72
N GLY A 1138 12.82 18.89 -7.42
CA GLY A 1138 12.75 18.25 -6.11
C GLY A 1138 13.58 18.96 -5.04
N ALA A 1139 14.71 19.57 -5.40
CA ALA A 1139 15.57 20.31 -4.48
C ALA A 1139 15.60 21.84 -4.72
N SER A 1140 14.78 22.34 -5.67
CA SER A 1140 14.77 23.73 -6.15
C SER A 1140 16.14 24.22 -6.64
N ARG A 1141 16.71 23.47 -7.59
CA ARG A 1141 18.09 23.62 -8.08
C ARG A 1141 18.15 23.67 -9.61
N LEU A 1142 19.15 24.39 -10.14
CA LEU A 1142 19.55 24.38 -11.55
C LEU A 1142 21.05 24.04 -11.63
N GLY A 1143 21.43 23.00 -12.35
CA GLY A 1143 22.81 22.82 -12.80
C GLY A 1143 23.00 23.37 -14.22
N PHE A 1144 24.21 23.80 -14.56
CA PHE A 1144 24.57 24.19 -15.92
C PHE A 1144 26.03 23.77 -16.22
N SER A 1145 26.32 23.48 -17.49
CA SER A 1145 27.69 23.31 -17.98
C SER A 1145 28.28 24.63 -18.49
N SER A 1146 29.60 24.68 -18.67
CA SER A 1146 30.20 25.57 -19.68
C SER A 1146 29.72 25.18 -21.08
N SER A 1147 29.91 26.06 -22.08
CA SER A 1147 29.65 25.72 -23.48
C SER A 1147 30.35 24.41 -23.89
N LEU A 1148 29.59 23.49 -24.49
CA LEU A 1148 30.06 22.17 -24.90
C LEU A 1148 31.07 22.24 -26.06
N LEU A 1149 31.16 23.37 -26.76
CA LEU A 1149 32.13 23.63 -27.81
C LEU A 1149 33.58 23.54 -27.30
N PHE A 1150 33.85 23.96 -26.05
CA PHE A 1150 35.13 23.74 -25.37
C PHE A 1150 35.48 22.25 -25.20
N ARG A 1151 34.49 21.35 -25.24
CA ARG A 1151 34.65 19.89 -25.21
C ARG A 1151 34.50 19.25 -26.59
N GLN A 1152 34.49 20.05 -27.67
CA GLN A 1152 34.46 19.55 -29.06
C GLN A 1152 33.18 18.75 -29.38
N THR A 1153 32.08 19.04 -28.66
CA THR A 1153 30.80 18.34 -28.77
C THR A 1153 29.64 19.34 -28.78
N THR A 1154 28.47 18.89 -29.24
CA THR A 1154 27.24 19.70 -29.29
C THR A 1154 26.07 18.92 -28.71
N CYS A 1155 24.95 19.60 -28.43
CA CYS A 1155 23.72 18.91 -28.01
C CYS A 1155 23.16 17.95 -29.08
N SER A 1156 23.59 18.06 -30.34
CA SER A 1156 23.14 17.23 -31.46
C SER A 1156 23.90 15.91 -31.64
N ASN A 1157 24.92 15.65 -30.81
CA ASN A 1157 25.69 14.41 -30.85
C ASN A 1157 24.97 13.21 -30.18
N PHE A 1158 23.74 13.39 -29.66
CA PHE A 1158 22.91 12.30 -29.13
C PHE A 1158 22.25 11.49 -30.26
N ASN A 1159 22.38 10.16 -30.20
CA ASN A 1159 21.94 9.29 -31.29
C ASN A 1159 20.48 8.82 -31.14
N PHE A 1160 19.59 9.44 -31.92
CA PHE A 1160 18.18 9.03 -32.02
C PHE A 1160 17.89 7.94 -33.09
N ASN A 1161 18.90 7.46 -33.82
CA ASN A 1161 18.73 6.50 -34.92
C ASN A 1161 19.19 5.08 -34.53
N SER A 1162 19.86 4.92 -33.38
CA SER A 1162 20.10 3.62 -32.76
C SER A 1162 18.85 3.15 -32.03
N SER A 1163 18.36 1.95 -32.36
CA SER A 1163 17.24 1.26 -31.72
C SER A 1163 17.69 0.08 -30.84
N ALA A 1164 18.96 0.06 -30.44
CA ALA A 1164 19.64 -1.06 -29.80
C ALA A 1164 19.32 -1.26 -28.30
N TYR A 1165 18.09 -0.96 -27.86
CA TYR A 1165 17.60 -1.15 -26.48
C TYR A 1165 16.12 -1.54 -26.43
#